data_AF-A0A2W5VK45-F1
#
_entry.id   AF-A0A2W5VK45-F1
#
_cell.length_a   1.000
_cell.length_b   1.000
_cell.length_c   1.000
_cell.angle_alpha   90.00
_cell.angle_beta   90.00
_cell.angle_gamma   90.00
#
_symmetry.space_group_name_H-M   'P 1'
#
loop_
_entity.id
_entity.type
_entity.pdbx_description
1 polymer ?
#
loop_
_entity_poly.entity_id
_entity_poly.type
_entity_poly.pdbx_seq_one_letter_code
_entity_poly.pdbx_strand_id
1 'polypeptide(L)'
;MTRALPFLCVVILSACPPVNSTPCAEDSECRADQRCRRGACGPLCLDDTECGDRQVCLANGTCGERPECTVDTECASGFTCNDGRCACEDDSACAANQRCISGTCQTRPRCTDDADCIGTGARCEVTQGLCLPVCNMPQDCAPTLDPRVAFALYTCDMGTCTRRCTQDLQCGGAGLICRLGKCAKADCDDAADCPAGKYCTSATFGRCETFTTCTQTSQCMRNYECRTFSQTECPPGFDCSQSLCVELQQCLSDSDCVSGIPGTMGSEKTGYCQEGHCQRSASCNVDLQCGSDAICVGEVCVPNVCRAHADCGAGKACVDGACSTAPVPADINVMRLSPTTGFLIEGDTLQLRVLALRLDGTTHPIDAADFEVQDAMGMPSTLATVSNAGVLSAVAAGEVRVRAAVTGANVKSNFATIRIIPRVMMGRRVVVTDAATGAPLSGVLVRACQGDCSTPTDVTTTADGLAEFPLLDAQAATFTAVPVGLRSDGLPSHERASVLDTTVVDLALPLRENPVRSAAGFSASVSFNYVSTAGAYWAGFVTASASDVPSLSPQKLLGENFMTEVPGINQRVPVPGALVIYTSPGLGIPQEVKPRSLAFAQPGVGRYVQSWAGRTSLNSALNLRSIDVLSYLGAFDYAQDDRVSFTSKPYVADSTDVDNDGLCSVPSRCPMGSEDVPDYAQFTQLATTPQRQQKLRTEVVVPKIPGNFDTVLVASTLFEQRAGMLPTGFASKTAAAAGQDGLREVDPIVVRGGSAYNGLELANPGLWAVAANAAGNAVSARLVNPSHLDSKVLLRPFLPAPADASWTPGTRTFNPGQPAWASVYSSGAELGRVSLIGTDTRHVLYFPMRNGQTSIVWPSVPPGGPGQDPTLQSATSFEVVAVDLISGVSIDQLLDTAGVTLASWHQVIDGYSRLDR
;
A
#
# COMPACT_ATOMS: atom_id res chain seq x y z
N MET A 1 13.69 36.90 43.43
CA MET A 1 14.22 38.25 43.72
C MET A 1 13.04 39.19 43.94
N THR A 2 13.03 39.91 45.07
CA THR A 2 12.34 41.20 45.38
C THR A 2 10.81 41.28 45.19
N ARG A 3 9.93 41.68 46.11
CA ARG A 3 9.88 42.38 47.43
C ARG A 3 8.42 42.12 47.93
N ALA A 4 8.04 41.71 49.14
CA ALA A 4 8.21 42.26 50.48
C ALA A 4 7.83 43.75 50.63
N LEU A 5 6.62 44.05 51.16
CA LEU A 5 6.32 44.89 52.34
C LEU A 5 4.81 45.23 52.47
N PRO A 6 4.30 45.71 53.63
CA PRO A 6 3.23 45.08 54.40
C PRO A 6 2.16 46.11 54.85
N PHE A 7 1.63 45.95 56.08
CA PHE A 7 0.87 46.92 56.90
C PHE A 7 -0.65 46.98 56.65
N LEU A 8 -1.45 46.52 57.62
CA LEU A 8 -1.77 47.23 58.87
C LEU A 8 -3.09 46.67 59.43
N CYS A 9 -3.03 46.10 60.64
CA CYS A 9 -4.20 45.87 61.48
C CYS A 9 -4.87 47.20 61.83
N VAL A 10 -6.17 47.32 61.54
CA VAL A 10 -7.07 48.24 62.25
C VAL A 10 -8.27 47.44 62.72
N VAL A 11 -8.30 47.20 64.03
CA VAL A 11 -9.47 46.76 64.79
C VAL A 11 -10.33 48.00 65.01
N ILE A 12 -11.52 48.04 64.40
CA ILE A 12 -12.61 48.92 64.80
C ILE A 12 -13.80 48.04 65.18
N LEU A 13 -14.03 47.97 66.49
CA LEU A 13 -15.29 47.59 67.10
C LEU A 13 -16.38 48.59 66.70
N SER A 14 -17.62 48.11 66.72
CA SER A 14 -18.90 48.84 66.68
C SER A 14 -19.53 49.12 65.32
N ALA A 15 -20.39 48.18 64.92
CA ALA A 15 -21.71 48.53 64.42
C ALA A 15 -22.72 47.66 65.17
N CYS A 16 -23.26 48.19 66.27
CA CYS A 16 -24.56 47.74 66.75
C CYS A 16 -25.59 48.12 65.67
N PRO A 17 -26.49 47.20 65.27
CA PRO A 17 -27.53 47.52 64.31
C PRO A 17 -28.46 48.63 64.85
N PRO A 18 -29.04 49.44 63.95
CA PRO A 18 -29.95 50.53 64.30
C PRO A 18 -31.15 50.04 65.13
N VAL A 19 -31.62 50.95 66.00
CA VAL A 19 -32.51 50.78 67.16
C VAL A 19 -33.96 50.32 66.89
N ASN A 20 -34.25 49.72 65.73
CA ASN A 20 -35.59 49.25 65.35
C ASN A 20 -35.62 47.79 64.84
N SER A 21 -34.70 46.94 65.27
CA SER A 21 -34.74 45.51 64.93
C SER A 21 -35.58 44.72 65.94
N THR A 22 -36.50 43.91 65.44
CA THR A 22 -37.31 43.00 66.26
C THR A 22 -36.39 41.90 66.81
N PRO A 23 -36.29 41.72 68.14
CA PRO A 23 -35.49 40.65 68.71
C PRO A 23 -36.13 39.30 68.39
N CYS A 24 -35.29 38.28 68.18
CA CYS A 24 -35.71 36.93 67.85
C CYS A 24 -34.73 35.91 68.43
N ALA A 25 -35.18 34.68 68.62
CA ALA A 25 -34.40 33.50 68.95
C ALA A 25 -34.33 32.51 67.78
N GLU A 26 -35.34 32.48 66.91
CA GLU A 26 -35.45 31.59 65.74
C GLU A 26 -36.13 32.27 64.54
N ASP A 27 -35.90 31.75 63.33
CA ASP A 27 -36.32 32.39 62.07
C ASP A 27 -37.84 32.62 61.97
N SER A 28 -38.66 31.77 62.60
CA SER A 28 -40.12 31.88 62.62
C SER A 28 -40.67 33.08 63.40
N GLU A 29 -39.85 33.70 64.25
CA GLU A 29 -40.22 34.90 65.01
C GLU A 29 -40.06 36.19 64.18
N CYS A 30 -39.43 36.07 63.00
CA CYS A 30 -39.27 37.17 62.05
C CYS A 30 -40.37 37.17 61.00
N ARG A 31 -40.54 38.28 60.28
CA ARG A 31 -41.45 38.34 59.13
C ARG A 31 -40.96 37.38 58.04
N ALA A 32 -41.86 36.94 57.15
CA ALA A 32 -41.57 35.95 56.12
C ALA A 32 -40.41 36.32 55.17
N ASP A 33 -40.03 37.59 55.10
CA ASP A 33 -38.93 38.15 54.32
C ASP A 33 -37.64 38.38 55.15
N GLN A 34 -37.57 37.87 56.37
CA GLN A 34 -36.48 38.08 57.33
C GLN A 34 -36.08 36.76 58.01
N ARG A 35 -34.83 36.69 58.51
CA ARG A 35 -34.36 35.57 59.33
C ARG A 35 -33.69 36.06 60.60
N CYS A 36 -33.71 35.21 61.63
CA CYS A 36 -33.12 35.53 62.91
C CYS A 36 -31.60 35.35 62.86
N ARG A 37 -30.86 36.46 62.97
CA ARG A 37 -29.40 36.44 62.97
C ARG A 37 -28.87 37.18 64.19
N ARG A 38 -28.09 36.47 65.02
CA ARG A 38 -27.44 37.03 66.21
C ARG A 38 -28.43 37.77 67.14
N GLY A 39 -29.63 37.21 67.30
CA GLY A 39 -30.66 37.72 68.20
C GLY A 39 -31.56 38.81 67.65
N ALA A 40 -31.47 39.14 66.36
CA ALA A 40 -32.29 40.17 65.71
C ALA A 40 -32.77 39.74 64.32
N CYS A 41 -33.99 40.12 63.95
CA CYS A 41 -34.53 39.89 62.61
C CYS A 41 -33.82 40.79 61.61
N GLY A 42 -33.15 40.17 60.63
CA GLY A 42 -32.44 40.83 59.53
C GLY A 42 -32.87 40.26 58.19
N PRO A 43 -32.30 40.77 57.08
CA PRO A 43 -32.59 40.28 55.74
C PRO A 43 -32.32 38.76 55.60
N LEU A 44 -33.01 38.14 54.64
CA LEU A 44 -32.93 36.70 54.37
C LEU A 44 -31.50 36.26 54.05
N CYS A 45 -30.78 37.04 53.23
CA CYS A 45 -29.39 36.82 52.84
C CYS A 45 -28.55 38.09 53.00
N LEU A 46 -27.23 37.92 53.13
CA LEU A 46 -26.23 38.99 53.09
C LEU A 46 -25.24 38.82 51.92
N ASP A 47 -25.09 37.59 51.42
CA ASP A 47 -24.32 37.26 50.23
C ASP A 47 -24.92 36.03 49.52
N ASP A 48 -24.43 35.74 48.32
CA ASP A 48 -24.97 34.70 47.43
C ASP A 48 -24.84 33.29 48.00
N THR A 49 -23.90 33.03 48.91
CA THR A 49 -23.69 31.68 49.48
C THR A 49 -24.80 31.27 50.44
N GLU A 50 -25.58 32.26 50.89
CA GLU A 50 -26.72 32.06 51.76
C GLU A 50 -28.03 31.86 50.98
N CYS A 51 -27.96 31.94 49.65
CA CYS A 51 -29.02 31.60 48.72
C CYS A 51 -28.73 30.23 48.09
N GLY A 52 -29.77 29.50 47.67
CA GLY A 52 -29.59 28.19 47.01
C GLY A 52 -28.85 28.30 45.67
N ASP A 53 -28.38 27.19 45.10
CA ASP A 53 -27.49 27.11 43.91
C ASP A 53 -27.94 27.87 42.63
N ARG A 54 -29.18 28.38 42.60
CA ARG A 54 -29.75 29.15 41.47
C ARG A 54 -30.16 30.57 41.84
N GLN A 55 -29.79 31.05 43.03
CA GLN A 55 -30.20 32.35 43.54
C GLN A 55 -28.98 33.18 43.98
N VAL A 56 -29.12 34.51 43.89
CA VAL A 56 -28.14 35.50 44.35
C VAL A 56 -28.81 36.40 45.38
N CYS A 57 -28.00 36.94 46.30
CA CYS A 57 -28.51 37.87 47.29
C CYS A 57 -28.68 39.25 46.66
N LEU A 58 -29.93 39.65 46.47
CA LEU A 58 -30.27 40.97 45.95
C LEU A 58 -29.94 42.05 46.99
N ALA A 59 -29.69 43.28 46.52
CA ALA A 59 -29.32 44.41 47.38
C ALA A 59 -30.37 44.76 48.47
N ASN A 60 -31.62 44.28 48.34
CA ASN A 60 -32.67 44.41 49.34
C ASN A 60 -32.63 43.31 50.43
N GLY A 61 -31.65 42.39 50.35
CA GLY A 61 -31.45 41.31 51.31
C GLY A 61 -32.34 40.08 51.10
N THR A 62 -32.88 39.88 49.89
CA THR A 62 -33.68 38.70 49.52
C THR A 62 -32.96 37.86 48.46
N CYS A 63 -33.19 36.54 48.45
CA CYS A 63 -32.64 35.66 47.42
C CYS A 63 -33.49 35.75 46.14
N GLY A 64 -32.92 36.32 45.08
CA GLY A 64 -33.52 36.38 43.74
C GLY A 64 -32.86 35.39 42.78
N GLU A 65 -33.47 35.11 41.63
CA GLU A 65 -32.83 34.27 40.61
C GLU A 65 -31.51 34.88 40.13
N ARG A 66 -30.49 34.05 39.93
CA ARG A 66 -29.21 34.48 39.37
C ARG A 66 -29.42 34.98 37.93
N PRO A 67 -29.02 36.20 37.57
CA PRO A 67 -29.08 36.65 36.18
C PRO A 67 -28.12 35.80 35.32
N GLU A 68 -28.50 35.55 34.06
CA GLU A 68 -27.72 34.75 33.11
C GLU A 68 -26.41 35.45 32.73
N CYS A 69 -26.39 36.78 32.82
CA CYS A 69 -25.21 37.62 32.61
C CYS A 69 -25.31 38.89 33.45
N THR A 70 -24.17 39.53 33.69
CA THR A 70 -24.05 40.86 34.29
C THR A 70 -23.27 41.82 33.39
N VAL A 71 -22.49 41.29 32.45
CA VAL A 71 -21.76 42.02 31.41
C VAL A 71 -21.74 41.22 30.11
N ASP A 72 -21.56 41.91 28.97
CA ASP A 72 -21.62 41.29 27.63
C ASP A 72 -20.62 40.15 27.43
N THR A 73 -19.46 40.22 28.07
CA THR A 73 -18.41 39.19 27.95
C THR A 73 -18.79 37.84 28.55
N GLU A 74 -19.87 37.79 29.35
CA GLU A 74 -20.42 36.55 29.89
C GLU A 74 -21.37 35.86 28.89
N CYS A 75 -21.73 36.52 27.80
CA CYS A 75 -22.54 35.99 26.72
C CYS A 75 -21.68 35.43 25.56
N ALA A 76 -22.26 34.51 24.77
CA ALA A 76 -21.63 34.01 23.56
C ALA A 76 -21.45 35.12 22.51
N SER A 77 -20.49 34.96 21.60
CA SER A 77 -20.24 35.93 20.53
C SER A 77 -21.52 36.22 19.72
N GLY A 78 -21.87 37.51 19.57
CA GLY A 78 -23.12 37.96 18.94
C GLY A 78 -24.27 38.29 19.92
N PHE A 79 -24.11 38.01 21.22
CA PHE A 79 -25.09 38.34 22.26
C PHE A 79 -24.56 39.42 23.21
N THR A 80 -25.44 40.32 23.66
CA THR A 80 -25.16 41.33 24.69
C THR A 80 -26.04 41.13 25.91
N CYS A 81 -25.53 41.53 27.06
CA CYS A 81 -26.22 41.38 28.32
C CYS A 81 -27.26 42.49 28.51
N ASN A 82 -28.54 42.14 28.43
CA ASN A 82 -29.65 43.07 28.58
C ASN A 82 -30.58 42.60 29.70
N ASP A 83 -30.75 43.43 30.74
CA ASP A 83 -31.55 43.16 31.94
C ASP A 83 -31.29 41.78 32.57
N GLY A 84 -30.01 41.37 32.60
CA GLY A 84 -29.59 40.10 33.21
C GLY A 84 -29.81 38.86 32.35
N ARG A 85 -30.12 39.02 31.05
CA ARG A 85 -30.19 37.93 30.06
C ARG A 85 -29.34 38.22 28.84
N CYS A 86 -28.77 37.17 28.25
CA CYS A 86 -28.04 37.31 26.98
C CYS A 86 -29.05 37.48 25.83
N ALA A 87 -29.08 38.67 25.25
CA ALA A 87 -29.94 39.05 24.14
C ALA A 87 -29.14 39.08 22.83
N CYS A 88 -29.69 38.53 21.74
CA CYS A 88 -29.04 38.64 20.43
C CYS A 88 -29.09 40.08 19.91
N GLU A 89 -28.04 40.53 19.21
CA GLU A 89 -28.04 41.85 18.56
C GLU A 89 -28.59 41.79 17.14
N ASP A 90 -28.29 40.71 16.42
CA ASP A 90 -28.75 40.46 15.06
C ASP A 90 -28.88 38.96 14.77
N ASP A 91 -29.32 38.64 13.55
CA ASP A 91 -29.55 37.27 13.10
C ASP A 91 -28.28 36.40 13.07
N SER A 92 -27.09 36.99 13.00
CA SER A 92 -25.81 36.26 12.95
C SER A 92 -25.44 35.61 14.28
N ALA A 93 -26.00 36.11 15.38
CA ALA A 93 -25.89 35.51 16.70
C ALA A 93 -26.73 34.24 16.86
N CYS A 94 -27.76 34.06 16.02
CA CYS A 94 -28.69 32.95 16.10
C CYS A 94 -28.29 31.78 15.20
N ALA A 95 -28.80 30.57 15.51
CA ALA A 95 -28.65 29.43 14.60
C ALA A 95 -29.24 29.74 13.22
N ALA A 96 -28.73 29.09 12.15
CA ALA A 96 -29.11 29.41 10.77
C ALA A 96 -30.62 29.36 10.47
N ASN A 97 -31.39 28.56 11.24
CA ASN A 97 -32.85 28.46 11.14
C ASN A 97 -33.61 29.42 12.07
N GLN A 98 -32.92 30.33 12.74
CA GLN A 98 -33.45 31.32 13.68
C GLN A 98 -33.09 32.74 13.22
N ARG A 99 -33.82 33.72 13.76
CA ARG A 99 -33.56 35.14 13.58
C ARG A 99 -33.70 35.86 14.91
N CYS A 100 -32.95 36.94 15.08
CA CYS A 100 -33.04 37.74 16.28
C CYS A 100 -34.29 38.62 16.21
N ILE A 101 -35.25 38.36 17.09
CA ILE A 101 -36.46 39.17 17.24
C ILE A 101 -36.52 39.64 18.69
N SER A 102 -36.41 40.95 18.88
CA SER A 102 -36.50 41.59 20.19
C SER A 102 -35.54 40.97 21.22
N GLY A 103 -34.29 40.73 20.82
CA GLY A 103 -33.25 40.15 21.68
C GLY A 103 -33.37 38.64 21.91
N THR A 104 -34.32 37.95 21.28
CA THR A 104 -34.46 36.48 21.39
C THR A 104 -34.32 35.81 20.03
N CYS A 105 -33.56 34.72 19.96
CA CYS A 105 -33.48 33.89 18.76
C CYS A 105 -34.78 33.10 18.58
N GLN A 106 -35.61 33.52 17.62
CA GLN A 106 -36.86 32.84 17.27
C GLN A 106 -36.69 32.07 15.96
N THR A 107 -37.35 30.92 15.85
CA THR A 107 -37.34 30.12 14.62
C THR A 107 -37.97 30.88 13.46
N ARG A 108 -37.31 30.81 12.29
CA ARG A 108 -37.80 31.45 11.07
C ARG A 108 -39.14 30.84 10.65
N PRO A 109 -40.08 31.64 10.09
CA PRO A 109 -41.34 31.12 9.55
C PRO A 109 -41.07 30.06 8.49
N ARG A 110 -41.90 29.00 8.50
CA ARG A 110 -41.92 28.02 7.42
C ARG A 110 -42.63 28.59 6.20
N CYS A 111 -42.20 28.15 5.03
CA CYS A 111 -42.77 28.56 3.76
C CYS A 111 -42.81 27.38 2.79
N THR A 112 -43.72 27.50 1.82
CA THR A 112 -43.83 26.64 0.65
C THR A 112 -43.60 27.41 -0.64
N ASP A 113 -43.83 28.73 -0.63
CA ASP A 113 -43.46 29.64 -1.70
C ASP A 113 -43.11 31.05 -1.17
N ASP A 114 -42.65 31.94 -2.05
CA ASP A 114 -42.24 33.31 -1.70
C ASP A 114 -43.39 34.16 -1.12
N ALA A 115 -44.66 33.82 -1.40
CA ALA A 115 -45.80 34.58 -0.89
C ALA A 115 -45.93 34.45 0.63
N ASP A 116 -45.51 33.30 1.18
CA ASP A 116 -45.48 33.03 2.62
C ASP A 116 -44.48 33.94 3.36
N CYS A 117 -43.50 34.52 2.65
CA CYS A 117 -42.40 35.30 3.23
C CYS A 117 -42.56 36.82 3.09
N ILE A 118 -43.64 37.28 2.44
CA ILE A 118 -43.90 38.71 2.14
C ILE A 118 -43.82 39.59 3.40
N GLY A 119 -44.32 39.11 4.54
CA GLY A 119 -44.31 39.85 5.81
C GLY A 119 -42.93 40.10 6.41
N THR A 120 -41.87 39.44 5.89
CA THR A 120 -40.51 39.50 6.44
C THR A 120 -39.47 40.10 5.49
N GLY A 121 -39.86 40.49 4.27
CA GLY A 121 -38.91 40.94 3.23
C GLY A 121 -37.92 39.83 2.78
N ALA A 122 -38.24 38.58 3.12
CA ALA A 122 -37.47 37.38 2.84
C ALA A 122 -38.08 36.62 1.65
N ARG A 123 -37.35 35.65 1.10
CA ARG A 123 -37.86 34.69 0.10
C ARG A 123 -37.89 33.29 0.69
N CYS A 124 -38.72 32.42 0.12
CA CYS A 124 -38.79 31.05 0.55
C CYS A 124 -37.60 30.27 0.00
N GLU A 125 -36.74 29.78 0.89
CA GLU A 125 -35.77 28.76 0.51
C GLU A 125 -36.52 27.42 0.48
N VAL A 126 -36.74 26.92 -0.73
CA VAL A 126 -37.59 25.75 -1.01
C VAL A 126 -36.97 24.41 -0.59
N THR A 127 -35.66 24.35 -0.35
CA THR A 127 -34.94 23.14 0.10
C THR A 127 -35.10 22.90 1.60
N GLN A 128 -35.15 23.97 2.39
CA GLN A 128 -35.25 23.99 3.85
C GLN A 128 -36.67 24.34 4.32
N GLY A 129 -37.51 24.88 3.44
CA GLY A 129 -38.87 25.31 3.75
C GLY A 129 -38.91 26.49 4.73
N LEU A 130 -37.95 27.41 4.64
CA LEU A 130 -37.78 28.55 5.56
C LEU A 130 -37.67 29.88 4.81
N CYS A 131 -38.24 30.94 5.40
CA CYS A 131 -38.08 32.31 4.89
C CYS A 131 -36.67 32.86 5.22
N LEU A 132 -35.80 32.91 4.21
CA LEU A 132 -34.43 33.41 4.31
C LEU A 132 -34.25 34.80 3.67
N PRO A 133 -33.32 35.64 4.17
CA PRO A 133 -33.02 36.93 3.54
C PRO A 133 -32.55 36.75 2.10
N VAL A 134 -32.80 37.75 1.25
CA VAL A 134 -32.27 37.74 -0.11
C VAL A 134 -30.75 37.80 -0.10
N CYS A 135 -30.09 36.90 -0.81
CA CYS A 135 -28.64 36.96 -0.95
C CYS A 135 -28.24 38.07 -1.94
N ASN A 136 -27.05 38.64 -1.76
CA ASN A 136 -26.40 39.51 -2.74
C ASN A 136 -25.13 38.86 -3.31
N MET A 137 -24.51 37.96 -2.55
CA MET A 137 -23.34 37.18 -2.94
C MET A 137 -23.40 35.75 -2.38
N PRO A 138 -22.64 34.79 -2.94
CA PRO A 138 -22.65 33.39 -2.48
C PRO A 138 -22.33 33.18 -0.99
N GLN A 139 -21.52 34.08 -0.41
CA GLN A 139 -21.19 34.08 1.01
C GLN A 139 -22.43 34.23 1.91
N ASP A 140 -23.46 34.95 1.44
CA ASP A 140 -24.69 35.19 2.21
C ASP A 140 -25.49 33.89 2.41
N CYS A 141 -25.22 32.88 1.58
CA CYS A 141 -25.86 31.57 1.61
C CYS A 141 -25.28 30.63 2.68
N ALA A 142 -24.07 30.91 3.15
CA ALA A 142 -23.40 30.13 4.18
C ALA A 142 -22.41 31.01 4.95
N PRO A 143 -22.90 31.96 5.77
CA PRO A 143 -22.08 33.00 6.41
C PRO A 143 -21.08 32.46 7.44
N THR A 144 -21.25 31.21 7.88
CA THR A 144 -20.35 30.50 8.81
C THR A 144 -19.23 29.72 8.09
N LEU A 145 -19.25 29.63 6.76
CA LEU A 145 -18.22 28.94 5.97
C LEU A 145 -17.13 29.92 5.49
N ASP A 146 -15.94 29.38 5.21
CA ASP A 146 -14.89 30.13 4.52
C ASP A 146 -15.44 30.70 3.18
N PRO A 147 -15.18 31.98 2.86
CA PRO A 147 -15.72 32.61 1.66
C PRO A 147 -15.39 31.84 0.36
N ARG A 148 -14.19 31.26 0.22
CA ARG A 148 -13.81 30.51 -0.98
C ARG A 148 -14.65 29.24 -1.10
N VAL A 149 -14.94 28.58 0.02
CA VAL A 149 -15.79 27.40 0.08
C VAL A 149 -17.24 27.78 -0.21
N ALA A 150 -17.75 28.89 0.33
CA ALA A 150 -19.09 29.39 0.04
C ALA A 150 -19.29 29.75 -1.45
N PHE A 151 -18.30 30.39 -2.08
CA PHE A 151 -18.29 30.67 -3.52
C PHE A 151 -18.22 29.40 -4.38
N ALA A 152 -17.54 28.36 -3.91
CA ALA A 152 -17.44 27.08 -4.60
C ALA A 152 -18.74 26.26 -4.51
N LEU A 153 -19.44 26.34 -3.37
CA LEU A 153 -20.63 25.52 -3.09
C LEU A 153 -21.95 26.19 -3.42
N TYR A 154 -22.03 27.52 -3.43
CA TYR A 154 -23.27 28.25 -3.62
C TYR A 154 -23.18 29.29 -4.74
N THR A 155 -24.33 29.66 -5.26
CA THR A 155 -24.50 30.82 -6.12
C THR A 155 -25.70 31.61 -5.61
N CYS A 156 -25.56 32.93 -5.60
CA CYS A 156 -26.70 33.80 -5.40
C CYS A 156 -27.30 34.12 -6.77
N ASP A 157 -28.53 33.69 -7.03
CA ASP A 157 -29.23 33.93 -8.28
C ASP A 157 -30.53 34.69 -8.01
N MET A 158 -30.62 35.94 -8.48
CA MET A 158 -31.75 36.85 -8.25
C MET A 158 -32.19 36.98 -6.77
N GLY A 159 -31.25 36.85 -5.83
CA GLY A 159 -31.52 36.90 -4.41
C GLY A 159 -31.89 35.57 -3.77
N THR A 160 -31.76 34.46 -4.48
CA THR A 160 -31.99 33.09 -3.98
C THR A 160 -30.67 32.31 -3.92
N CYS A 161 -30.42 31.70 -2.76
CA CYS A 161 -29.29 30.81 -2.58
C CYS A 161 -29.54 29.48 -3.28
N THR A 162 -28.72 29.17 -4.29
CA THR A 162 -28.78 27.89 -4.99
C THR A 162 -27.44 27.18 -4.81
N ARG A 163 -27.49 25.89 -4.46
CA ARG A 163 -26.26 25.08 -4.34
C ARG A 163 -25.73 24.74 -5.73
N ARG A 164 -24.42 24.85 -5.93
CA ARG A 164 -23.74 24.39 -7.15
C ARG A 164 -23.58 22.87 -7.11
N CYS A 165 -23.55 22.26 -8.29
CA CYS A 165 -23.41 20.82 -8.43
C CYS A 165 -22.75 20.47 -9.77
N THR A 166 -22.20 19.27 -9.86
CA THR A 166 -21.75 18.60 -11.08
C THR A 166 -22.48 17.28 -11.30
N GLN A 167 -23.12 16.72 -10.26
CA GLN A 167 -23.96 15.52 -10.33
C GLN A 167 -25.05 15.57 -9.24
N ASP A 168 -26.11 14.78 -9.43
CA ASP A 168 -27.36 14.87 -8.66
C ASP A 168 -27.20 14.56 -7.16
N LEU A 169 -26.30 13.62 -6.82
CA LEU A 169 -26.03 13.22 -5.44
C LEU A 169 -25.57 14.40 -4.54
N GLN A 170 -25.03 15.46 -5.13
CA GLN A 170 -24.53 16.64 -4.41
C GLN A 170 -25.64 17.57 -3.92
N CYS A 171 -26.88 17.35 -4.39
CA CYS A 171 -28.03 18.18 -4.05
C CYS A 171 -28.76 17.76 -2.78
N GLY A 172 -28.22 16.83 -1.99
CA GLY A 172 -28.70 16.53 -0.63
C GLY A 172 -29.76 15.44 -0.52
N GLY A 173 -30.21 14.85 -1.64
CA GLY A 173 -31.12 13.71 -1.67
C GLY A 173 -32.59 14.04 -1.39
N ALA A 174 -33.49 13.30 -2.06
CA ALA A 174 -34.95 13.47 -2.16
C ALA A 174 -35.41 14.77 -2.84
N GLY A 175 -35.81 14.67 -4.11
CA GLY A 175 -36.51 15.75 -4.84
C GLY A 175 -35.64 16.85 -5.45
N LEU A 176 -34.30 16.69 -5.49
CA LEU A 176 -33.38 17.65 -6.11
C LEU A 176 -32.40 16.98 -7.07
N ILE A 177 -32.19 17.60 -8.25
CA ILE A 177 -31.27 17.19 -9.31
C ILE A 177 -30.29 18.31 -9.66
N CYS A 178 -29.16 17.95 -10.25
CA CYS A 178 -28.18 18.88 -10.77
C CYS A 178 -28.51 19.33 -12.19
N ARG A 179 -28.99 20.56 -12.36
CA ARG A 179 -29.33 21.13 -13.66
C ARG A 179 -28.47 22.34 -13.97
N LEU A 180 -27.71 22.27 -15.06
CA LEU A 180 -26.84 23.37 -15.52
C LEU A 180 -25.88 23.88 -14.42
N GLY A 181 -25.36 22.97 -13.61
CA GLY A 181 -24.43 23.30 -12.53
C GLY A 181 -25.07 23.81 -11.24
N LYS A 182 -26.41 23.76 -11.12
CA LYS A 182 -27.18 24.22 -9.96
C LYS A 182 -28.16 23.14 -9.49
N CYS A 183 -28.33 23.00 -8.18
CA CYS A 183 -29.36 22.14 -7.61
C CYS A 183 -30.73 22.75 -7.85
N ALA A 184 -31.62 21.98 -8.48
CA ALA A 184 -32.97 22.36 -8.81
C ALA A 184 -33.93 21.24 -8.40
N LYS A 185 -35.23 21.53 -8.33
CA LYS A 185 -36.25 20.50 -8.11
C LYS A 185 -36.12 19.38 -9.16
N ALA A 186 -36.26 18.15 -8.71
CA ALA A 186 -36.38 16.98 -9.56
C ALA A 186 -37.43 17.22 -10.65
N ASP A 187 -37.18 16.66 -11.84
CA ASP A 187 -38.12 16.77 -12.96
C ASP A 187 -39.41 15.98 -12.68
N CYS A 188 -39.38 15.02 -11.75
CA CYS A 188 -40.50 14.19 -11.37
C CYS A 188 -40.35 13.63 -9.94
N ASP A 189 -41.48 13.44 -9.26
CA ASP A 189 -41.61 12.67 -8.03
C ASP A 189 -42.24 11.29 -8.34
N ASP A 190 -43.13 11.23 -9.33
CA ASP A 190 -43.66 9.99 -9.90
C ASP A 190 -43.83 10.04 -11.43
N ALA A 191 -44.44 9.01 -11.99
CA ALA A 191 -44.62 8.85 -13.43
C ALA A 191 -45.54 9.90 -14.08
N ALA A 192 -46.51 10.43 -13.34
CA ALA A 192 -47.46 11.41 -13.85
C ALA A 192 -46.79 12.75 -14.18
N ASP A 193 -45.63 13.00 -13.56
CA ASP A 193 -44.82 14.20 -13.81
C ASP A 193 -44.02 14.10 -15.14
N CYS A 194 -43.86 12.89 -15.69
CA CYS A 194 -43.07 12.67 -16.90
C CYS A 194 -43.91 12.65 -18.19
N PRO A 195 -43.40 13.22 -19.30
CA PRO A 195 -44.01 13.10 -20.61
C PRO A 195 -44.16 11.64 -21.06
N ALA A 196 -45.16 11.35 -21.90
CA ALA A 196 -45.39 10.00 -22.44
C ALA A 196 -44.12 9.38 -23.05
N GLY A 197 -43.81 8.14 -22.65
CA GLY A 197 -42.59 7.42 -23.07
C GLY A 197 -41.35 7.73 -22.23
N LYS A 198 -41.48 8.52 -21.16
CA LYS A 198 -40.43 8.76 -20.17
C LYS A 198 -40.83 8.24 -18.79
N TYR A 199 -39.84 7.89 -17.98
CA TYR A 199 -40.01 7.34 -16.65
C TYR A 199 -39.29 8.19 -15.63
N CYS A 200 -39.84 8.25 -14.42
CA CYS A 200 -39.18 8.89 -13.30
C CYS A 200 -38.18 7.91 -12.68
N THR A 201 -36.89 8.14 -12.92
CA THR A 201 -35.87 7.24 -12.38
C THR A 201 -35.46 7.71 -10.98
N SER A 202 -35.70 6.84 -9.99
CA SER A 202 -35.15 7.02 -8.64
C SER A 202 -33.63 6.83 -8.59
N ALA A 203 -33.07 6.14 -9.60
CA ALA A 203 -31.62 5.96 -9.78
C ALA A 203 -30.89 7.25 -10.16
N THR A 204 -31.59 8.25 -10.73
CA THR A 204 -31.05 9.57 -11.08
C THR A 204 -31.73 10.72 -10.33
N PHE A 205 -32.21 10.46 -9.10
CA PHE A 205 -32.77 11.47 -8.20
C PHE A 205 -34.01 12.21 -8.75
N GLY A 206 -34.79 11.57 -9.63
CA GLY A 206 -36.06 12.10 -10.16
C GLY A 206 -35.93 12.83 -11.50
N ARG A 207 -35.22 12.23 -12.47
CA ARG A 207 -35.21 12.71 -13.87
C ARG A 207 -36.20 11.94 -14.73
N CYS A 208 -36.81 12.64 -15.69
CA CYS A 208 -37.60 12.02 -16.75
C CYS A 208 -36.70 11.58 -17.91
N GLU A 209 -36.33 10.30 -17.90
CA GLU A 209 -35.52 9.69 -18.97
C GLU A 209 -36.36 8.78 -19.86
N THR A 210 -35.88 8.46 -21.06
CA THR A 210 -36.48 7.42 -21.91
C THR A 210 -35.90 6.07 -21.54
N PHE A 211 -36.73 5.08 -21.26
CA PHE A 211 -36.23 3.74 -20.93
C PHE A 211 -35.94 2.95 -22.20
N THR A 212 -34.89 2.13 -22.17
CA THR A 212 -34.65 1.15 -23.21
C THR A 212 -35.34 -0.15 -22.80
N THR A 213 -36.50 -0.42 -23.39
CA THR A 213 -37.13 -1.74 -23.28
C THR A 213 -36.26 -2.78 -23.93
N CYS A 214 -36.27 -3.97 -23.38
CA CYS A 214 -35.57 -5.10 -23.94
C CYS A 214 -36.44 -6.36 -23.82
N THR A 215 -36.10 -7.31 -24.68
CA THR A 215 -36.57 -8.70 -24.62
C THR A 215 -35.41 -9.64 -24.33
N GLN A 216 -34.18 -9.20 -24.61
CA GLN A 216 -32.94 -9.92 -24.37
C GLN A 216 -31.84 -8.93 -24.01
N THR A 217 -30.88 -9.36 -23.19
CA THR A 217 -29.74 -8.54 -22.73
C THR A 217 -28.88 -7.99 -23.87
N SER A 218 -28.83 -8.66 -25.03
CA SER A 218 -28.07 -8.18 -26.21
C SER A 218 -28.60 -6.86 -26.80
N GLN A 219 -29.82 -6.46 -26.45
CA GLN A 219 -30.42 -5.18 -26.85
C GLN A 219 -29.99 -4.02 -25.94
N CYS A 220 -29.35 -4.33 -24.81
CA CYS A 220 -28.89 -3.36 -23.84
C CYS A 220 -27.45 -2.91 -24.13
N MET A 221 -27.11 -1.73 -23.63
CA MET A 221 -25.73 -1.25 -23.65
C MET A 221 -24.83 -2.18 -22.82
N ARG A 222 -23.51 -2.12 -23.06
CA ARG A 222 -22.55 -2.88 -22.27
C ARG A 222 -22.71 -2.56 -20.78
N ASN A 223 -22.62 -3.59 -19.92
CA ASN A 223 -22.84 -3.53 -18.47
C ASN A 223 -24.29 -3.28 -18.02
N TYR A 224 -25.26 -3.52 -18.91
CA TYR A 224 -26.69 -3.56 -18.57
C TYR A 224 -27.26 -4.96 -18.82
N GLU A 225 -28.21 -5.38 -17.99
CA GLU A 225 -28.99 -6.61 -18.18
C GLU A 225 -30.45 -6.32 -18.46
N CYS A 226 -31.08 -7.20 -19.23
CA CYS A 226 -32.51 -7.13 -19.44
C CYS A 226 -33.25 -7.78 -18.26
N ARG A 227 -33.92 -6.97 -17.44
CA ARG A 227 -34.59 -7.44 -16.22
C ARG A 227 -36.08 -7.14 -16.25
N THR A 228 -36.88 -8.15 -15.89
CA THR A 228 -38.31 -8.01 -15.61
C THR A 228 -38.51 -7.73 -14.13
N PHE A 229 -39.50 -6.90 -13.77
CA PHE A 229 -39.76 -6.50 -12.40
C PHE A 229 -41.05 -7.12 -11.89
N SER A 230 -41.07 -7.57 -10.63
CA SER A 230 -42.32 -7.94 -9.97
C SER A 230 -43.17 -6.70 -9.69
N GLN A 231 -44.48 -6.84 -9.47
CA GLN A 231 -45.37 -5.69 -9.20
C GLN A 231 -44.93 -4.85 -7.98
N THR A 232 -44.18 -5.43 -7.05
CA THR A 232 -43.68 -4.77 -5.84
C THR A 232 -42.31 -4.11 -6.01
N GLU A 233 -41.52 -4.55 -6.99
CA GLU A 233 -40.17 -4.02 -7.29
C GLU A 233 -40.18 -3.09 -8.51
N CYS A 234 -41.31 -3.04 -9.21
CA CYS A 234 -41.52 -2.26 -10.41
C CYS A 234 -41.41 -0.77 -10.11
N PRO A 235 -40.52 -0.04 -10.80
CA PRO A 235 -40.43 1.40 -10.66
C PRO A 235 -41.80 2.06 -10.91
N PRO A 236 -42.19 3.08 -10.12
CA PRO A 236 -43.44 3.80 -10.35
C PRO A 236 -43.54 4.32 -11.80
N GLY A 237 -44.62 3.96 -12.51
CA GLY A 237 -44.85 4.36 -13.90
C GLY A 237 -44.40 3.39 -14.98
N PHE A 238 -43.74 2.31 -14.60
CA PHE A 238 -43.30 1.31 -15.55
C PHE A 238 -44.39 0.24 -15.79
N ASP A 239 -44.53 -0.21 -17.03
CA ASP A 239 -45.32 -1.40 -17.33
C ASP A 239 -44.51 -2.64 -16.91
N CYS A 240 -44.80 -3.16 -15.72
CA CYS A 240 -44.09 -4.29 -15.12
C CYS A 240 -44.17 -5.59 -15.94
N SER A 241 -44.99 -5.63 -17.00
CA SER A 241 -44.99 -6.75 -17.96
C SER A 241 -43.83 -6.68 -18.96
N GLN A 242 -43.19 -5.53 -19.10
CA GLN A 242 -42.03 -5.31 -19.96
C GLN A 242 -40.72 -5.50 -19.18
N SER A 243 -39.63 -5.74 -19.90
CA SER A 243 -38.29 -5.78 -19.30
C SER A 243 -37.49 -4.54 -19.68
N LEU A 244 -36.61 -4.10 -18.77
CA LEU A 244 -35.76 -2.93 -18.94
C LEU A 244 -34.29 -3.31 -18.98
N CYS A 245 -33.51 -2.54 -19.73
CA CYS A 245 -32.08 -2.52 -19.57
C CYS A 245 -31.72 -1.81 -18.25
N VAL A 246 -31.26 -2.58 -17.27
CA VAL A 246 -30.84 -2.09 -15.95
C VAL A 246 -29.34 -2.26 -15.82
N GLU A 247 -28.65 -1.27 -15.26
CA GLU A 247 -27.21 -1.37 -15.01
C GLU A 247 -26.92 -2.56 -14.08
N LEU A 248 -25.85 -3.30 -14.36
CA LEU A 248 -25.39 -4.38 -13.51
C LEU A 248 -24.95 -3.84 -12.14
N GLN A 249 -24.94 -4.69 -11.12
CA GLN A 249 -24.41 -4.33 -9.80
C GLN A 249 -22.95 -3.87 -9.93
N GLN A 250 -22.62 -2.71 -9.37
CA GLN A 250 -21.24 -2.25 -9.32
C GLN A 250 -20.40 -3.10 -8.35
N CYS A 251 -19.15 -3.31 -8.70
CA CYS A 251 -18.19 -4.08 -7.93
C CYS A 251 -16.80 -3.49 -7.99
N LEU A 252 -16.02 -3.77 -6.96
CA LEU A 252 -14.58 -3.53 -6.92
C LEU A 252 -13.84 -4.86 -7.12
N SER A 253 -14.31 -5.90 -6.45
CA SER A 253 -13.70 -7.23 -6.42
C SER A 253 -14.69 -8.31 -6.83
N ASP A 254 -14.19 -9.50 -7.18
CA ASP A 254 -15.06 -10.64 -7.49
C ASP A 254 -15.90 -11.07 -6.27
N SER A 255 -15.46 -10.77 -5.04
CA SER A 255 -16.23 -11.03 -3.82
C SER A 255 -17.45 -10.14 -3.64
N ASP A 256 -17.55 -9.03 -4.37
CA ASP A 256 -18.75 -8.18 -4.34
C ASP A 256 -19.90 -8.79 -5.16
N CYS A 257 -19.59 -9.76 -6.03
CA CYS A 257 -20.53 -10.37 -6.98
C CYS A 257 -21.22 -11.61 -6.41
N VAL A 258 -22.04 -11.37 -5.38
CA VAL A 258 -22.82 -12.38 -4.68
C VAL A 258 -24.31 -12.07 -4.69
N SER A 259 -25.16 -13.08 -4.51
CA SER A 259 -26.57 -12.87 -4.20
C SER A 259 -26.72 -12.50 -2.71
N GLY A 260 -27.42 -11.41 -2.39
CA GLY A 260 -27.65 -10.98 -1.00
C GLY A 260 -26.55 -10.05 -0.46
N ILE A 261 -26.41 -9.97 0.88
CA ILE A 261 -25.41 -9.09 1.52
C ILE A 261 -24.05 -9.81 1.54
N PRO A 262 -22.98 -9.23 0.96
CA PRO A 262 -21.64 -9.81 1.02
C PRO A 262 -21.20 -10.13 2.46
N GLY A 263 -20.64 -11.32 2.68
CA GLY A 263 -20.12 -11.75 3.98
C GLY A 263 -21.16 -12.30 4.97
N THR A 264 -22.41 -12.50 4.54
CA THR A 264 -23.47 -13.12 5.36
C THR A 264 -23.70 -14.59 5.01
N MET A 265 -24.17 -15.39 5.99
CA MET A 265 -24.60 -16.77 5.73
C MET A 265 -25.77 -16.76 4.74
N GLY A 266 -25.54 -17.29 3.54
CA GLY A 266 -26.49 -17.28 2.42
C GLY A 266 -26.03 -16.47 1.19
N SER A 267 -24.86 -15.82 1.25
CA SER A 267 -24.25 -15.21 0.06
C SER A 267 -23.65 -16.28 -0.86
N GLU A 268 -24.25 -16.47 -2.04
CA GLU A 268 -23.73 -17.33 -3.10
C GLU A 268 -23.02 -16.47 -4.13
N LYS A 269 -21.85 -16.90 -4.63
CA LYS A 269 -21.19 -16.22 -5.75
C LYS A 269 -22.06 -16.36 -7.00
N THR A 270 -22.37 -15.23 -7.63
CA THR A 270 -23.24 -15.18 -8.82
C THR A 270 -22.49 -14.75 -10.08
N GLY A 271 -21.23 -14.37 -9.96
CA GLY A 271 -20.47 -13.78 -11.05
C GLY A 271 -19.06 -13.36 -10.68
N TYR A 272 -18.48 -12.53 -11.53
CA TYR A 272 -17.16 -11.96 -11.36
C TYR A 272 -17.15 -10.48 -11.73
N CYS A 273 -16.18 -9.73 -11.21
CA CYS A 273 -16.09 -8.29 -11.42
C CYS A 273 -15.30 -7.96 -12.69
N GLN A 274 -15.92 -7.27 -13.65
CA GLN A 274 -15.25 -6.78 -14.85
C GLN A 274 -15.78 -5.40 -15.19
N GLU A 275 -14.88 -4.47 -15.54
CA GLU A 275 -15.25 -3.08 -15.87
C GLU A 275 -16.07 -2.41 -14.76
N GLY A 276 -15.78 -2.74 -13.49
CA GLY A 276 -16.48 -2.20 -12.32
C GLY A 276 -17.90 -2.75 -12.13
N HIS A 277 -18.30 -3.79 -12.87
CA HIS A 277 -19.64 -4.37 -12.83
C HIS A 277 -19.60 -5.90 -12.67
N CYS A 278 -20.57 -6.44 -11.91
CA CYS A 278 -20.73 -7.87 -11.71
C CYS A 278 -21.30 -8.53 -12.96
N GLN A 279 -20.44 -9.23 -13.68
CA GLN A 279 -20.82 -10.07 -14.80
C GLN A 279 -21.38 -11.37 -14.25
N ARG A 280 -22.69 -11.62 -14.45
CA ARG A 280 -23.29 -12.89 -14.08
C ARG A 280 -22.61 -14.03 -14.82
N SER A 281 -22.35 -15.12 -14.10
CA SER A 281 -21.72 -16.29 -14.69
C SER A 281 -22.22 -17.58 -14.04
N ALA A 282 -22.06 -18.69 -14.76
CA ALA A 282 -22.43 -20.00 -14.27
C ALA A 282 -21.48 -20.43 -13.14
N SER A 283 -22.02 -21.14 -12.16
CA SER A 283 -21.20 -21.84 -11.16
C SER A 283 -20.52 -23.06 -11.79
N CYS A 284 -19.37 -23.42 -11.23
CA CYS A 284 -18.55 -24.53 -11.71
C CYS A 284 -17.73 -25.14 -10.58
N ASN A 285 -17.25 -26.36 -10.81
CA ASN A 285 -16.26 -27.06 -9.99
C ASN A 285 -15.00 -27.42 -10.81
N VAL A 286 -15.12 -27.48 -12.14
CA VAL A 286 -14.04 -27.82 -13.08
C VAL A 286 -14.19 -27.03 -14.37
N ASP A 287 -13.09 -26.77 -15.07
CA ASP A 287 -13.04 -25.96 -16.30
C ASP A 287 -13.98 -26.47 -17.40
N LEU A 288 -14.19 -27.79 -17.50
CA LEU A 288 -15.05 -28.39 -18.52
C LEU A 288 -16.51 -27.90 -18.48
N GLN A 289 -16.96 -27.37 -17.34
CA GLN A 289 -18.32 -26.82 -17.19
C GLN A 289 -18.48 -25.42 -17.80
N CYS A 290 -17.38 -24.73 -18.14
CA CYS A 290 -17.38 -23.33 -18.56
C CYS A 290 -17.34 -23.11 -20.08
N GLY A 291 -17.18 -24.17 -20.88
CA GLY A 291 -16.99 -24.06 -22.33
C GLY A 291 -15.53 -23.80 -22.73
N SER A 292 -15.27 -23.49 -24.00
CA SER A 292 -13.90 -23.33 -24.53
C SER A 292 -13.22 -22.01 -24.14
N ASP A 293 -14.00 -20.98 -23.86
CA ASP A 293 -13.52 -19.60 -23.73
C ASP A 293 -13.50 -19.12 -22.27
N ALA A 294 -13.81 -20.02 -21.33
CA ALA A 294 -13.85 -19.73 -19.90
C ALA A 294 -13.27 -20.89 -19.08
N ILE A 295 -12.78 -20.56 -17.89
CA ILE A 295 -12.19 -21.49 -16.93
C ILE A 295 -12.91 -21.35 -15.59
N CYS A 296 -12.85 -22.39 -14.77
CA CYS A 296 -13.45 -22.38 -13.44
C CYS A 296 -12.47 -21.82 -12.42
N VAL A 297 -12.81 -20.68 -11.82
CA VAL A 297 -11.99 -20.05 -10.76
C VAL A 297 -12.87 -19.66 -9.60
N GLY A 298 -12.61 -20.23 -8.41
CA GLY A 298 -13.34 -19.86 -7.20
C GLY A 298 -14.85 -20.10 -7.32
N GLU A 299 -15.21 -21.23 -7.93
CA GLU A 299 -16.58 -21.73 -8.16
C GLU A 299 -17.40 -20.99 -9.22
N VAL A 300 -16.79 -20.10 -10.00
CA VAL A 300 -17.45 -19.33 -11.06
C VAL A 300 -16.68 -19.43 -12.38
N CYS A 301 -17.40 -19.55 -13.49
CA CYS A 301 -16.78 -19.50 -14.82
C CYS A 301 -16.31 -18.07 -15.14
N VAL A 302 -15.03 -17.91 -15.43
CA VAL A 302 -14.43 -16.60 -15.77
C VAL A 302 -13.73 -16.69 -17.13
N PRO A 303 -13.61 -15.58 -17.89
CA PRO A 303 -12.95 -15.59 -19.18
C PRO A 303 -11.54 -16.20 -19.11
N ASN A 304 -11.24 -17.10 -20.05
CA ASN A 304 -9.92 -17.71 -20.14
C ASN A 304 -8.92 -16.71 -20.72
N VAL A 305 -7.79 -16.55 -20.05
CA VAL A 305 -6.69 -15.65 -20.42
C VAL A 305 -5.38 -16.41 -20.22
N CYS A 306 -4.45 -16.25 -21.16
CA CYS A 306 -3.12 -16.84 -21.00
C CYS A 306 -2.37 -16.13 -19.87
N ARG A 307 -1.63 -16.90 -19.07
CA ARG A 307 -0.80 -16.46 -17.93
C ARG A 307 0.67 -16.43 -18.32
N ALA A 308 1.11 -17.36 -19.16
CA ALA A 308 2.47 -17.48 -19.69
C ALA A 308 2.48 -17.79 -21.18
N HIS A 309 3.64 -17.61 -21.82
CA HIS A 309 3.91 -18.11 -23.16
C HIS A 309 3.61 -19.62 -23.30
N ALA A 310 3.92 -20.41 -22.27
CA ALA A 310 3.68 -21.85 -22.24
C ALA A 310 2.21 -22.23 -22.50
N ASP A 311 1.27 -21.31 -22.23
CA ASP A 311 -0.17 -21.55 -22.39
C ASP A 311 -0.63 -21.43 -23.85
N CYS A 312 0.19 -20.83 -24.73
CA CYS A 312 -0.23 -20.43 -26.07
C CYS A 312 0.06 -21.43 -27.19
N GLY A 313 0.69 -22.56 -26.87
CA GLY A 313 1.12 -23.54 -27.87
C GLY A 313 2.27 -23.04 -28.76
N ALA A 314 2.83 -23.92 -29.57
CA ALA A 314 4.04 -23.61 -30.35
C ALA A 314 3.87 -22.41 -31.30
N GLY A 315 4.85 -21.50 -31.31
CA GLY A 315 4.90 -20.34 -32.20
C GLY A 315 3.97 -19.19 -31.83
N LYS A 316 3.34 -19.24 -30.65
CA LYS A 316 2.49 -18.18 -30.11
C LYS A 316 2.94 -17.77 -28.72
N ALA A 317 2.87 -16.48 -28.41
CA ALA A 317 3.15 -15.95 -27.09
C ALA A 317 1.92 -15.34 -26.43
N CYS A 318 1.91 -15.44 -25.11
CA CYS A 318 0.95 -14.72 -24.30
C CYS A 318 1.32 -13.25 -24.22
N VAL A 319 0.50 -12.42 -24.85
CA VAL A 319 0.66 -10.96 -24.87
C VAL A 319 -0.64 -10.36 -24.38
N ASP A 320 -0.59 -9.64 -23.25
CA ASP A 320 -1.78 -8.99 -22.65
C ASP A 320 -2.95 -9.96 -22.37
N GLY A 321 -2.63 -11.20 -22.01
CA GLY A 321 -3.62 -12.24 -21.69
C GLY A 321 -4.25 -12.90 -22.91
N ALA A 322 -3.78 -12.60 -24.12
CA ALA A 322 -4.18 -13.26 -25.36
C ALA A 322 -3.00 -13.97 -26.05
N CYS A 323 -3.27 -15.13 -26.64
CA CYS A 323 -2.28 -15.85 -27.43
C CYS A 323 -2.13 -15.25 -28.81
N SER A 324 -1.00 -14.59 -29.05
CA SER A 324 -0.63 -13.93 -30.30
C SER A 324 0.45 -14.72 -31.05
N THR A 325 0.43 -14.72 -32.38
CA THR A 325 1.48 -15.32 -33.19
C THR A 325 2.71 -14.40 -33.29
N ALA A 326 3.89 -14.99 -33.48
CA ALA A 326 5.11 -14.22 -33.70
C ALA A 326 4.97 -13.21 -34.85
N PRO A 327 5.53 -11.99 -34.70
CA PRO A 327 5.52 -11.00 -35.77
C PRO A 327 6.34 -11.48 -36.96
N VAL A 328 5.95 -11.02 -38.15
CA VAL A 328 6.74 -11.24 -39.37
C VAL A 328 8.12 -10.57 -39.19
N PRO A 329 9.25 -11.18 -39.57
CA PRO A 329 10.58 -10.60 -39.31
C PRO A 329 10.76 -9.16 -39.79
N ALA A 330 10.12 -8.78 -40.91
CA ALA A 330 10.15 -7.41 -41.45
C ALA A 330 9.49 -6.36 -40.54
N ASP A 331 8.59 -6.77 -39.65
CA ASP A 331 7.87 -5.92 -38.70
C ASP A 331 8.64 -5.74 -37.38
N ILE A 332 9.81 -6.38 -37.23
CA ILE A 332 10.63 -6.26 -36.03
C ILE A 332 11.48 -4.99 -36.14
N ASN A 333 11.25 -4.04 -35.23
CA ASN A 333 11.91 -2.73 -35.22
C ASN A 333 13.01 -2.63 -34.17
N VAL A 334 12.89 -3.36 -33.07
CA VAL A 334 13.94 -3.46 -32.05
C VAL A 334 14.03 -4.91 -31.60
N MET A 335 15.25 -5.38 -31.35
CA MET A 335 15.47 -6.66 -30.66
C MET A 335 16.28 -6.41 -29.39
N ARG A 336 15.92 -7.11 -28.32
CA ARG A 336 16.62 -7.09 -27.04
C ARG A 336 17.06 -8.50 -26.69
N LEU A 337 18.28 -8.61 -26.17
CA LEU A 337 18.84 -9.84 -25.63
C LEU A 337 18.83 -9.77 -24.09
N SER A 338 18.46 -10.87 -23.44
CA SER A 338 18.56 -11.06 -21.99
C SER A 338 19.20 -12.41 -21.68
N PRO A 339 20.08 -12.52 -20.67
CA PRO A 339 20.69 -11.41 -19.94
C PRO A 339 21.68 -10.59 -20.79
N THR A 340 22.02 -9.38 -20.33
CA THR A 340 22.98 -8.48 -21.01
C THR A 340 24.41 -8.59 -20.51
N THR A 341 24.62 -9.24 -19.36
CA THR A 341 25.93 -9.63 -18.86
C THR A 341 25.89 -11.10 -18.47
N GLY A 342 27.01 -11.73 -18.13
CA GLY A 342 26.99 -13.08 -17.57
C GLY A 342 28.37 -13.53 -17.15
N PHE A 343 28.38 -14.55 -16.30
CA PHE A 343 29.57 -15.17 -15.77
C PHE A 343 29.40 -16.67 -15.91
N LEU A 344 30.40 -17.35 -16.44
CA LEU A 344 30.41 -18.80 -16.64
C LEU A 344 31.79 -19.37 -16.31
N ILE A 345 31.81 -20.62 -15.87
CA ILE A 345 33.02 -21.44 -15.87
C ILE A 345 33.07 -22.23 -17.18
N GLU A 346 34.28 -22.52 -17.67
CA GLU A 346 34.47 -23.46 -18.78
C GLU A 346 33.67 -24.76 -18.58
N GLY A 347 32.87 -25.10 -19.59
CA GLY A 347 31.94 -26.23 -19.59
C GLY A 347 30.51 -25.90 -19.15
N ASP A 348 30.26 -24.74 -18.55
CA ASP A 348 28.92 -24.35 -18.11
C ASP A 348 28.09 -23.75 -19.25
N THR A 349 26.79 -23.59 -19.00
CA THR A 349 25.84 -23.04 -19.97
C THR A 349 25.00 -21.89 -19.41
N LEU A 350 24.60 -20.94 -20.27
CA LEU A 350 23.69 -19.84 -19.96
C LEU A 350 22.57 -19.75 -20.99
N GLN A 351 21.31 -19.65 -20.54
CA GLN A 351 20.19 -19.42 -21.43
C GLN A 351 20.08 -17.93 -21.80
N LEU A 352 20.18 -17.63 -23.09
CA LEU A 352 19.88 -16.33 -23.68
C LEU A 352 18.45 -16.34 -24.22
N ARG A 353 17.72 -15.24 -24.04
CA ARG A 353 16.35 -15.04 -24.53
C ARG A 353 16.28 -13.77 -25.36
N VAL A 354 15.56 -13.83 -26.48
CA VAL A 354 15.41 -12.72 -27.42
C VAL A 354 13.99 -12.19 -27.34
N LEU A 355 13.85 -10.87 -27.27
CA LEU A 355 12.58 -10.16 -27.31
C LEU A 355 12.53 -9.25 -28.54
N ALA A 356 11.53 -9.42 -29.38
CA ALA A 356 11.22 -8.55 -30.50
C ALA A 356 10.22 -7.47 -30.09
N LEU A 357 10.40 -6.25 -30.60
CA LEU A 357 9.50 -5.12 -30.38
C LEU A 357 9.10 -4.53 -31.74
N ARG A 358 7.82 -4.23 -31.91
CA ARG A 358 7.24 -3.62 -33.11
C ARG A 358 7.03 -2.11 -32.91
N LEU A 359 6.79 -1.37 -33.99
CA LEU A 359 6.47 0.08 -33.93
C LEU A 359 5.22 0.41 -33.12
N ASP A 360 4.26 -0.52 -33.03
CA ASP A 360 3.03 -0.35 -32.23
C ASP A 360 3.28 -0.51 -30.72
N GLY A 361 4.52 -0.78 -30.30
CA GLY A 361 4.91 -0.97 -28.91
C GLY A 361 4.65 -2.39 -28.37
N THR A 362 4.12 -3.30 -29.20
CA THR A 362 3.94 -4.70 -28.78
C THR A 362 5.27 -5.43 -28.75
N THR A 363 5.39 -6.34 -27.79
CA THR A 363 6.58 -7.13 -27.53
C THR A 363 6.28 -8.62 -27.70
N HIS A 364 7.23 -9.37 -28.24
CA HIS A 364 7.06 -10.81 -28.49
C HIS A 364 8.39 -11.56 -28.27
N PRO A 365 8.42 -12.62 -27.44
CA PRO A 365 9.60 -13.46 -27.27
C PRO A 365 9.91 -14.26 -28.55
N ILE A 366 11.18 -14.46 -28.88
CA ILE A 366 11.60 -15.21 -30.06
C ILE A 366 12.26 -16.52 -29.61
N ASP A 367 11.65 -17.64 -30.01
CA ASP A 367 12.08 -19.00 -29.60
C ASP A 367 13.36 -19.46 -30.31
N ALA A 368 13.62 -18.92 -31.51
CA ALA A 368 14.76 -19.28 -32.33
C ALA A 368 15.39 -18.06 -33.00
N ALA A 369 16.69 -17.89 -32.81
CA ALA A 369 17.47 -16.81 -33.42
C ALA A 369 18.87 -17.29 -33.85
N ASP A 370 19.47 -16.56 -34.77
CA ASP A 370 20.87 -16.73 -35.18
C ASP A 370 21.76 -15.90 -34.24
N PHE A 371 22.86 -16.48 -33.74
CA PHE A 371 23.73 -15.82 -32.76
C PHE A 371 25.13 -15.59 -33.31
N GLU A 372 25.64 -14.38 -33.09
CA GLU A 372 27.03 -14.01 -33.36
C GLU A 372 27.79 -13.92 -32.05
N VAL A 373 28.90 -14.67 -31.95
CA VAL A 373 29.83 -14.63 -30.82
C VAL A 373 31.10 -13.90 -31.25
N GLN A 374 31.42 -12.82 -30.55
CA GLN A 374 32.62 -12.01 -30.75
C GLN A 374 33.49 -12.02 -29.49
N ASP A 375 34.77 -11.72 -29.61
CA ASP A 375 35.64 -11.41 -28.48
C ASP A 375 35.47 -9.94 -28.03
N ALA A 376 36.23 -9.53 -27.00
CA ALA A 376 36.22 -8.15 -26.51
C ALA A 376 36.64 -7.12 -27.58
N MET A 377 37.37 -7.54 -28.63
CA MET A 377 37.85 -6.71 -29.74
C MET A 377 36.88 -6.69 -30.93
N GLY A 378 35.78 -7.45 -30.87
CA GLY A 378 34.75 -7.51 -31.91
C GLY A 378 35.02 -8.52 -33.02
N MET A 379 36.02 -9.39 -32.88
CA MET A 379 36.32 -10.44 -33.84
C MET A 379 35.54 -11.72 -33.53
N PRO A 380 35.15 -12.55 -34.53
CA PRO A 380 34.49 -13.83 -34.28
C PRO A 380 35.29 -14.69 -33.29
N SER A 381 34.60 -15.25 -32.29
CA SER A 381 35.24 -15.99 -31.20
C SER A 381 34.68 -17.41 -31.07
N THR A 382 35.55 -18.35 -30.75
CA THR A 382 35.22 -19.76 -30.44
C THR A 382 35.24 -20.05 -28.94
N LEU A 383 35.42 -19.02 -28.09
CA LEU A 383 35.41 -19.17 -26.63
C LEU A 383 34.04 -19.59 -26.09
N ALA A 384 32.98 -19.38 -26.86
CA ALA A 384 31.64 -19.88 -26.59
C ALA A 384 30.94 -20.30 -27.88
N THR A 385 29.95 -21.18 -27.74
CA THR A 385 28.99 -21.52 -28.81
C THR A 385 27.59 -21.20 -28.34
N VAL A 386 26.66 -20.90 -29.25
CA VAL A 386 25.27 -20.61 -28.91
C VAL A 386 24.36 -21.39 -29.85
N SER A 387 23.41 -22.16 -29.29
CA SER A 387 22.39 -22.85 -30.09
C SER A 387 21.34 -21.89 -30.61
N ASN A 388 20.56 -22.29 -31.62
CA ASN A 388 19.46 -21.46 -32.13
C ASN A 388 18.38 -21.19 -31.07
N ALA A 389 18.25 -22.07 -30.06
CA ALA A 389 17.38 -21.87 -28.91
C ALA A 389 17.97 -20.92 -27.85
N GLY A 390 19.14 -20.32 -28.10
CA GLY A 390 19.79 -19.37 -27.21
C GLY A 390 20.61 -19.98 -26.07
N VAL A 391 20.91 -21.29 -26.11
CA VAL A 391 21.77 -21.90 -25.08
C VAL A 391 23.23 -21.62 -25.40
N LEU A 392 23.85 -20.72 -24.62
CA LEU A 392 25.28 -20.43 -24.70
C LEU A 392 26.07 -21.46 -23.91
N SER A 393 27.09 -22.07 -24.51
CA SER A 393 27.99 -23.03 -23.87
C SER A 393 29.41 -22.47 -23.83
N ALA A 394 30.00 -22.39 -22.63
CA ALA A 394 31.36 -21.91 -22.42
C ALA A 394 32.39 -22.96 -22.85
N VAL A 395 33.24 -22.62 -23.82
CA VAL A 395 34.24 -23.53 -24.40
C VAL A 395 35.63 -23.28 -23.81
N ALA A 396 36.02 -22.01 -23.68
CA ALA A 396 37.32 -21.61 -23.17
C ALA A 396 37.25 -20.24 -22.48
N ALA A 397 38.16 -20.00 -21.54
CA ALA A 397 38.23 -18.78 -20.77
C ALA A 397 38.50 -17.53 -21.62
N GLY A 398 37.93 -16.43 -21.19
CA GLY A 398 38.01 -15.12 -21.83
C GLY A 398 36.67 -14.40 -21.80
N GLU A 399 36.61 -13.24 -22.45
CA GLU A 399 35.39 -12.46 -22.56
C GLU A 399 34.81 -12.58 -23.96
N VAL A 400 33.51 -12.84 -24.04
CA VAL A 400 32.75 -12.87 -25.29
C VAL A 400 31.62 -11.87 -25.28
N ARG A 401 31.30 -11.34 -26.46
CA ARG A 401 30.15 -10.49 -26.73
C ARG A 401 29.22 -11.22 -27.68
N VAL A 402 27.96 -11.38 -27.29
CA VAL A 402 26.96 -12.15 -28.05
C VAL A 402 25.82 -11.25 -28.48
N ARG A 403 25.37 -11.36 -29.72
CA ARG A 403 24.13 -10.71 -30.19
C ARG A 403 23.31 -11.66 -31.05
N ALA A 404 22.00 -11.47 -31.04
CA ALA A 404 21.04 -12.24 -31.81
C ALA A 404 20.60 -11.49 -33.07
N ALA A 405 20.27 -12.26 -34.11
CA ALA A 405 19.65 -11.84 -35.35
C ALA A 405 18.51 -12.80 -35.70
N VAL A 406 17.47 -12.29 -36.33
CA VAL A 406 16.39 -13.12 -36.90
C VAL A 406 16.46 -12.96 -38.41
N THR A 407 16.53 -14.06 -39.13
CA THR A 407 16.58 -14.03 -40.60
C THR A 407 15.36 -13.28 -41.17
N GLY A 408 15.62 -12.24 -41.97
CA GLY A 408 14.59 -11.37 -42.54
C GLY A 408 14.24 -10.13 -41.70
N ALA A 409 14.75 -10.01 -40.48
CA ALA A 409 14.62 -8.78 -39.68
C ALA A 409 15.68 -7.74 -40.09
N ASN A 410 15.32 -6.47 -40.04
CA ASN A 410 16.21 -5.36 -40.41
C ASN A 410 17.12 -4.89 -39.28
N VAL A 411 17.01 -5.51 -38.11
CA VAL A 411 17.73 -5.12 -36.89
C VAL A 411 18.43 -6.31 -36.26
N LYS A 412 19.38 -6.05 -35.36
CA LYS A 412 20.04 -7.04 -34.49
C LYS A 412 19.83 -6.63 -33.03
N SER A 413 19.99 -7.57 -32.10
CA SER A 413 19.89 -7.25 -30.68
C SER A 413 21.06 -6.40 -30.20
N ASN A 414 20.91 -5.83 -28.99
CA ASN A 414 22.07 -5.39 -28.21
C ASN A 414 23.04 -6.55 -27.96
N PHE A 415 24.30 -6.21 -27.68
CA PHE A 415 25.26 -7.21 -27.21
C PHE A 415 24.99 -7.58 -25.74
N ALA A 416 25.21 -8.85 -25.43
CA ALA A 416 25.42 -9.36 -24.09
C ALA A 416 26.92 -9.65 -23.89
N THR A 417 27.50 -9.24 -22.76
CA THR A 417 28.91 -9.50 -22.44
C THR A 417 29.02 -10.63 -21.43
N ILE A 418 29.61 -11.75 -21.82
CA ILE A 418 29.77 -12.94 -20.98
C ILE A 418 31.25 -13.15 -20.67
N ARG A 419 31.57 -13.25 -19.39
CA ARG A 419 32.90 -13.56 -18.91
C ARG A 419 32.99 -15.05 -18.59
N ILE A 420 33.99 -15.70 -19.17
CA ILE A 420 34.26 -17.13 -18.99
C ILE A 420 35.60 -17.26 -18.28
N ILE A 421 35.64 -18.03 -17.20
CA ILE A 421 36.87 -18.28 -16.44
C ILE A 421 37.23 -19.77 -16.43
N PRO A 422 38.51 -20.13 -16.28
CA PRO A 422 38.91 -21.52 -16.30
C PRO A 422 38.40 -22.26 -15.08
N ARG A 423 38.09 -23.55 -15.24
CA ARG A 423 37.68 -24.42 -14.13
C ARG A 423 38.86 -24.66 -13.16
N VAL A 424 38.59 -24.62 -11.86
CA VAL A 424 39.61 -24.96 -10.86
C VAL A 424 39.85 -26.47 -10.85
N MET A 425 41.09 -26.88 -11.09
CA MET A 425 41.47 -28.31 -11.08
C MET A 425 42.01 -28.78 -9.72
N MET A 426 42.56 -27.86 -8.92
CA MET A 426 43.07 -28.10 -7.57
C MET A 426 42.85 -26.84 -6.72
N GLY A 427 42.56 -27.03 -5.43
CA GLY A 427 42.23 -25.92 -4.55
C GLY A 427 40.75 -25.58 -4.56
N ARG A 428 40.43 -24.39 -4.04
CA ARG A 428 39.09 -23.79 -4.09
C ARG A 428 39.18 -22.34 -4.57
N ARG A 429 38.08 -21.79 -5.05
CA ARG A 429 37.99 -20.39 -5.47
C ARG A 429 36.69 -19.78 -5.01
N VAL A 430 36.75 -18.51 -4.62
CA VAL A 430 35.58 -17.67 -4.35
C VAL A 430 35.49 -16.59 -5.41
N VAL A 431 34.34 -16.49 -6.05
CA VAL A 431 33.95 -15.46 -7.00
C VAL A 431 33.05 -14.48 -6.27
N VAL A 432 33.54 -13.27 -6.04
CA VAL A 432 32.78 -12.22 -5.36
C VAL A 432 32.26 -11.23 -6.40
N THR A 433 30.94 -11.05 -6.40
CA THR A 433 30.26 -10.13 -7.33
C THR A 433 29.35 -9.17 -6.58
N ASP A 434 29.03 -8.05 -7.21
CA ASP A 434 27.96 -7.16 -6.79
C ASP A 434 26.60 -7.83 -7.09
N ALA A 435 25.75 -7.94 -6.08
CA ALA A 435 24.46 -8.63 -6.19
C ALA A 435 23.43 -7.89 -7.05
N ALA A 436 23.59 -6.57 -7.24
CA ALA A 436 22.68 -5.71 -7.98
C ALA A 436 22.99 -5.70 -9.49
N THR A 437 24.26 -5.83 -9.86
CA THR A 437 24.76 -5.69 -11.23
C THR A 437 25.36 -6.98 -11.80
N GLY A 438 25.75 -7.92 -10.93
CA GLY A 438 26.53 -9.11 -11.29
C GLY A 438 27.99 -8.80 -11.66
N ALA A 439 28.46 -7.57 -11.47
CA ALA A 439 29.83 -7.19 -11.78
C ALA A 439 30.82 -7.79 -10.76
N PRO A 440 32.04 -8.17 -11.17
CA PRO A 440 33.06 -8.66 -10.24
C PRO A 440 33.50 -7.56 -9.25
N LEU A 441 33.73 -7.93 -7.99
CA LEU A 441 34.22 -7.03 -6.95
C LEU A 441 35.70 -7.27 -6.67
N SER A 442 36.54 -6.32 -7.06
CA SER A 442 37.99 -6.34 -6.82
C SER A 442 38.36 -5.83 -5.43
N GLY A 443 39.47 -6.34 -4.87
CA GLY A 443 40.00 -5.86 -3.59
C GLY A 443 39.29 -6.39 -2.34
N VAL A 444 38.28 -7.27 -2.48
CA VAL A 444 37.55 -7.87 -1.37
C VAL A 444 38.48 -8.84 -0.63
N LEU A 445 38.58 -8.71 0.69
CA LEU A 445 39.33 -9.64 1.52
C LEU A 445 38.47 -10.86 1.81
N VAL A 446 38.89 -12.03 1.34
CA VAL A 446 38.22 -13.31 1.57
C VAL A 446 39.07 -14.15 2.52
N ARG A 447 38.51 -14.42 3.70
CA ARG A 447 39.07 -15.37 4.67
C ARG A 447 38.47 -16.74 4.42
N ALA A 448 39.31 -17.76 4.32
CA ALA A 448 38.91 -19.15 4.30
C ALA A 448 39.44 -19.89 5.53
N CYS A 449 38.61 -20.77 6.08
CA CYS A 449 38.96 -21.61 7.21
C CYS A 449 38.46 -23.04 6.98
N GLN A 450 39.31 -24.02 7.24
CA GLN A 450 38.95 -25.44 7.20
C GLN A 450 39.28 -26.06 8.57
N GLY A 451 38.40 -26.93 9.09
CA GLY A 451 38.54 -27.47 10.44
C GLY A 451 38.17 -26.49 11.55
N ASP A 452 39.00 -26.35 12.58
CA ASP A 452 38.74 -25.55 13.78
C ASP A 452 39.01 -24.04 13.62
N CYS A 453 39.33 -23.59 12.41
CA CYS A 453 39.71 -22.22 12.08
C CYS A 453 40.95 -21.70 12.83
N SER A 454 41.83 -22.56 13.35
CA SER A 454 43.04 -22.14 14.06
C SER A 454 44.08 -21.44 13.17
N THR A 455 44.13 -21.78 11.88
CA THR A 455 45.02 -21.16 10.88
C THR A 455 44.23 -20.68 9.65
N PRO A 456 43.55 -19.52 9.71
CA PRO A 456 42.81 -18.98 8.58
C PRO A 456 43.76 -18.52 7.46
N THR A 457 43.30 -18.59 6.20
CA THR A 457 43.99 -18.04 5.04
C THR A 457 43.21 -16.85 4.49
N ASP A 458 43.87 -15.72 4.27
CA ASP A 458 43.26 -14.52 3.72
C ASP A 458 43.78 -14.26 2.30
N VAL A 459 42.88 -14.05 1.34
CA VAL A 459 43.20 -13.77 -0.06
C VAL A 459 42.35 -12.59 -0.52
N THR A 460 42.99 -11.65 -1.23
CA THR A 460 42.29 -10.50 -1.83
C THR A 460 41.79 -10.85 -3.23
N THR A 461 40.57 -10.46 -3.56
CA THR A 461 40.03 -10.69 -4.91
C THR A 461 40.77 -9.89 -5.97
N THR A 462 40.98 -10.50 -7.14
CA THR A 462 41.53 -9.85 -8.33
C THR A 462 40.54 -8.88 -8.98
N ALA A 463 40.94 -8.21 -10.08
CA ALA A 463 40.04 -7.39 -10.90
C ALA A 463 38.79 -8.15 -11.41
N ASP A 464 38.90 -9.47 -11.51
CA ASP A 464 37.83 -10.36 -11.95
C ASP A 464 37.00 -10.91 -10.78
N GLY A 465 37.22 -10.40 -9.56
CA GLY A 465 36.47 -10.80 -8.36
C GLY A 465 36.89 -12.16 -7.81
N LEU A 466 38.05 -12.69 -8.20
CA LEU A 466 38.49 -14.05 -7.87
C LEU A 466 39.43 -14.07 -6.67
N ALA A 467 39.15 -14.90 -5.68
CA ALA A 467 40.05 -15.27 -4.59
C ALA A 467 40.34 -16.77 -4.62
N GLU A 468 41.58 -17.16 -4.88
CA GLU A 468 41.98 -18.56 -5.04
C GLU A 468 42.71 -19.10 -3.81
N PHE A 469 42.34 -20.31 -3.40
CA PHE A 469 42.84 -21.02 -2.23
C PHE A 469 43.42 -22.38 -2.66
N PRO A 470 44.65 -22.41 -3.21
CA PRO A 470 45.23 -23.62 -3.81
C PRO A 470 45.53 -24.74 -2.81
N LEU A 471 45.58 -24.42 -1.51
CA LEU A 471 45.90 -25.37 -0.44
C LEU A 471 44.66 -25.97 0.24
N LEU A 472 43.45 -25.50 -0.09
CA LEU A 472 42.22 -26.09 0.44
C LEU A 472 41.81 -27.29 -0.40
N ASP A 473 41.33 -28.34 0.25
CA ASP A 473 40.77 -29.51 -0.41
C ASP A 473 39.24 -29.43 -0.49
N ALA A 474 38.58 -30.51 -0.93
CA ALA A 474 37.13 -30.55 -1.07
C ALA A 474 36.34 -30.75 0.24
N GLN A 475 36.99 -30.73 1.41
CA GLN A 475 36.28 -30.81 2.68
C GLN A 475 35.51 -29.52 2.96
N ALA A 476 34.57 -29.61 3.91
CA ALA A 476 33.79 -28.47 4.38
C ALA A 476 34.72 -27.34 4.87
N ALA A 477 34.53 -26.15 4.32
CA ALA A 477 35.25 -24.95 4.70
C ALA A 477 34.29 -23.77 4.87
N THR A 478 34.71 -22.81 5.68
CA THR A 478 34.00 -21.56 5.93
C THR A 478 34.69 -20.43 5.19
N PHE A 479 33.90 -19.60 4.51
CA PHE A 479 34.40 -18.41 3.82
C PHE A 479 33.75 -17.16 4.37
N THR A 480 34.54 -16.08 4.54
CA THR A 480 34.06 -14.77 4.97
C THR A 480 34.63 -13.71 4.03
N ALA A 481 33.76 -13.00 3.32
CA ALA A 481 34.13 -11.89 2.45
C ALA A 481 33.87 -10.55 3.13
N VAL A 482 34.89 -9.69 3.13
CA VAL A 482 34.85 -8.34 3.67
C VAL A 482 35.24 -7.34 2.59
N PRO A 483 34.29 -6.51 2.11
CA PRO A 483 34.57 -5.50 1.09
C PRO A 483 35.44 -4.38 1.67
N VAL A 484 36.32 -3.81 0.85
CA VAL A 484 37.25 -2.73 1.26
C VAL A 484 36.81 -1.33 0.80
N GLY A 485 35.85 -1.24 -0.11
CA GLY A 485 35.38 0.03 -0.66
C GLY A 485 34.50 0.82 0.30
N LEU A 486 34.59 2.15 0.25
CA LEU A 486 33.74 3.09 0.98
C LEU A 486 32.75 3.79 0.04
N ARG A 487 31.60 4.20 0.58
CA ARG A 487 30.65 5.10 -0.07
C ARG A 487 31.05 6.56 0.13
N SER A 488 30.27 7.47 -0.47
CA SER A 488 30.46 8.91 -0.32
C SER A 488 30.28 9.44 1.10
N ASP A 489 29.54 8.74 1.96
CA ASP A 489 29.32 9.10 3.37
C ASP A 489 30.35 8.46 4.33
N GLY A 490 31.36 7.75 3.79
CA GLY A 490 32.42 7.12 4.57
C GLY A 490 32.03 5.79 5.21
N LEU A 491 30.82 5.28 4.99
CA LEU A 491 30.42 3.92 5.39
C LEU A 491 30.91 2.88 4.37
N PRO A 492 31.04 1.60 4.76
CA PRO A 492 31.35 0.51 3.84
C PRO A 492 30.37 0.47 2.66
N SER A 493 30.90 0.23 1.46
CA SER A 493 30.13 0.17 0.22
C SER A 493 29.18 -1.02 0.14
N HIS A 494 29.61 -2.17 0.65
CA HIS A 494 28.88 -3.43 0.59
C HIS A 494 28.76 -4.05 1.97
N GLU A 495 27.80 -4.96 2.12
CA GLU A 495 27.69 -5.82 3.29
C GLU A 495 28.82 -6.87 3.33
N ARG A 496 29.01 -7.46 4.50
CA ARG A 496 29.88 -8.63 4.70
C ARG A 496 29.05 -9.89 4.54
N ALA A 497 29.64 -10.94 4.00
CA ALA A 497 28.98 -12.23 3.88
C ALA A 497 29.87 -13.37 4.34
N SER A 498 29.27 -14.33 5.05
CA SER A 498 29.93 -15.56 5.46
C SER A 498 29.08 -16.77 5.08
N VAL A 499 29.77 -17.86 4.76
CA VAL A 499 29.17 -19.16 4.44
C VAL A 499 29.84 -20.22 5.28
N LEU A 500 29.06 -21.02 6.00
CA LEU A 500 29.58 -22.09 6.86
C LEU A 500 29.55 -23.46 6.16
N ASP A 501 30.56 -24.26 6.46
CA ASP A 501 30.63 -25.71 6.15
C ASP A 501 30.31 -26.08 4.69
N THR A 502 30.71 -25.29 3.71
CA THR A 502 30.43 -25.57 2.29
C THR A 502 31.51 -26.45 1.65
N THR A 503 31.12 -27.36 0.76
CA THR A 503 32.04 -28.23 0.00
C THR A 503 32.31 -27.76 -1.44
N VAL A 504 31.71 -26.64 -1.84
CA VAL A 504 31.77 -26.10 -3.21
C VAL A 504 33.18 -25.67 -3.62
N VAL A 505 33.69 -26.20 -4.73
CA VAL A 505 35.03 -25.85 -5.23
C VAL A 505 35.07 -24.41 -5.77
N ASP A 506 34.09 -24.05 -6.60
CA ASP A 506 33.93 -22.72 -7.20
C ASP A 506 32.73 -22.01 -6.58
N LEU A 507 32.99 -21.23 -5.53
CA LEU A 507 31.97 -20.58 -4.70
C LEU A 507 31.56 -19.22 -5.28
N ALA A 508 30.29 -19.03 -5.61
CA ALA A 508 29.73 -17.73 -5.96
C ALA A 508 29.16 -17.02 -4.73
N LEU A 509 29.70 -15.83 -4.41
CA LEU A 509 29.27 -15.04 -3.26
C LEU A 509 28.89 -13.62 -3.68
N PRO A 510 27.60 -13.36 -3.98
CA PRO A 510 27.13 -12.03 -4.32
C PRO A 510 27.01 -11.17 -3.05
N LEU A 511 27.65 -10.00 -3.03
CA LEU A 511 27.56 -8.99 -1.96
C LEU A 511 26.60 -7.88 -2.37
N ARG A 512 25.74 -7.47 -1.44
CA ARG A 512 24.83 -6.34 -1.66
C ARG A 512 25.46 -5.04 -1.21
N GLU A 513 24.98 -3.94 -1.77
CA GLU A 513 25.24 -2.61 -1.23
C GLU A 513 24.85 -2.57 0.25
N ASN A 514 25.67 -1.92 1.08
CA ASN A 514 25.47 -1.86 2.51
C ASN A 514 24.18 -1.09 2.85
N PRO A 515 23.16 -1.73 3.47
CA PRO A 515 21.86 -1.10 3.72
C PRO A 515 21.87 -0.14 4.92
N VAL A 516 22.96 -0.10 5.70
CA VAL A 516 23.04 0.76 6.88
C VAL A 516 23.05 2.23 6.44
N ARG A 517 22.07 3.00 6.91
CA ARG A 517 21.83 4.41 6.51
C ARG A 517 21.79 4.56 4.99
N SER A 518 21.16 3.61 4.31
CA SER A 518 20.98 3.67 2.87
C SER A 518 19.69 3.01 2.40
N ALA A 519 19.12 3.59 1.35
CA ALA A 519 17.92 3.05 0.71
C ALA A 519 17.99 3.27 -0.80
N ALA A 520 17.54 2.26 -1.55
CA ALA A 520 17.19 2.41 -2.95
C ALA A 520 15.67 2.49 -3.06
N GLY A 521 15.20 3.20 -4.08
CA GLY A 521 13.77 3.40 -4.26
C GLY A 521 13.46 4.25 -5.48
N PHE A 522 12.21 4.65 -5.57
CA PHE A 522 11.69 5.48 -6.65
C PHE A 522 10.70 6.53 -6.13
N SER A 523 10.60 7.62 -6.88
CA SER A 523 9.53 8.60 -6.77
C SER A 523 8.63 8.48 -7.99
N ALA A 524 7.38 8.07 -7.82
CA ALA A 524 6.48 7.82 -8.94
C ALA A 524 5.25 8.73 -8.91
N SER A 525 4.95 9.36 -10.04
CA SER A 525 3.61 9.93 -10.32
C SER A 525 2.73 8.90 -11.02
N VAL A 526 1.43 8.95 -10.73
CA VAL A 526 0.43 8.03 -11.26
C VAL A 526 -0.68 8.84 -11.94
N SER A 527 -0.94 8.56 -13.22
CA SER A 527 -2.04 9.15 -13.96
C SER A 527 -3.33 8.35 -13.76
N PHE A 528 -4.44 9.04 -13.54
CA PHE A 528 -5.77 8.46 -13.32
C PHE A 528 -6.73 8.72 -14.49
N ASN A 529 -6.21 9.12 -15.65
CA ASN A 529 -7.02 9.57 -16.80
C ASN A 529 -7.74 8.42 -17.50
N TYR A 530 -7.18 7.21 -17.45
CA TYR A 530 -7.66 6.04 -18.21
C TYR A 530 -8.17 4.90 -17.31
N VAL A 531 -8.31 5.15 -16.01
CA VAL A 531 -8.81 4.14 -15.08
C VAL A 531 -10.30 3.90 -15.32
N SER A 532 -10.69 2.64 -15.34
CA SER A 532 -12.04 2.13 -15.62
C SER A 532 -12.98 2.17 -14.42
N THR A 533 -12.42 2.27 -13.21
CA THR A 533 -13.17 2.40 -11.95
C THR A 533 -13.70 3.82 -11.71
N ALA A 534 -14.80 3.96 -10.97
CA ALA A 534 -15.39 5.25 -10.59
C ALA A 534 -15.35 5.50 -9.07
N GLY A 535 -15.35 6.77 -8.65
CA GLY A 535 -15.28 7.14 -7.23
C GLY A 535 -14.70 8.53 -6.99
N ALA A 536 -14.94 9.06 -5.78
CA ALA A 536 -14.47 10.39 -5.35
C ALA A 536 -13.01 10.39 -4.85
N TYR A 537 -12.48 9.22 -4.51
CA TYR A 537 -11.10 9.03 -4.07
C TYR A 537 -10.33 8.30 -5.14
N TRP A 538 -9.12 8.76 -5.45
CA TRP A 538 -8.22 8.08 -6.37
C TRP A 538 -7.02 7.58 -5.60
N ALA A 539 -6.70 6.31 -5.79
CA ALA A 539 -5.62 5.64 -5.12
C ALA A 539 -4.74 4.96 -6.16
N GLY A 540 -3.44 5.20 -6.06
CA GLY A 540 -2.41 4.53 -6.83
C GLY A 540 -1.46 3.80 -5.91
N PHE A 541 -0.88 2.72 -6.40
CA PHE A 541 0.20 2.00 -5.72
C PHE A 541 1.25 1.63 -6.76
N VAL A 542 2.52 1.68 -6.36
CA VAL A 542 3.63 1.34 -7.25
C VAL A 542 4.61 0.45 -6.50
N THR A 543 5.06 -0.63 -7.14
CA THR A 543 6.05 -1.56 -6.60
C THR A 543 7.06 -1.95 -7.66
N ALA A 544 8.18 -2.52 -7.21
CA ALA A 544 9.26 -2.98 -8.07
C ALA A 544 9.55 -4.47 -7.86
N SER A 545 10.18 -5.10 -8.84
CA SER A 545 10.66 -6.47 -8.75
C SER A 545 11.78 -6.60 -7.72
N ALA A 546 11.86 -7.75 -7.05
CA ALA A 546 12.87 -8.04 -6.04
C ALA A 546 13.48 -9.43 -6.22
N SER A 547 14.81 -9.50 -6.19
CA SER A 547 15.57 -10.76 -6.32
C SER A 547 15.81 -11.41 -4.96
N ASP A 548 15.81 -10.64 -3.87
CA ASP A 548 15.87 -11.17 -2.52
C ASP A 548 14.48 -11.26 -1.88
N VAL A 549 13.68 -12.22 -2.32
CA VAL A 549 12.29 -12.36 -1.84
C VAL A 549 12.20 -12.48 -0.31
N PRO A 550 13.07 -13.21 0.41
CA PRO A 550 12.97 -13.30 1.87
C PRO A 550 13.19 -11.98 2.64
N SER A 551 13.82 -10.95 2.05
CA SER A 551 13.87 -9.63 2.70
C SER A 551 12.61 -8.78 2.45
N LEU A 552 11.71 -9.21 1.57
CA LEU A 552 10.42 -8.55 1.38
C LEU A 552 9.51 -8.82 2.57
N SER A 553 8.75 -7.79 2.94
CA SER A 553 7.62 -7.87 3.85
C SER A 553 6.52 -6.93 3.33
N PRO A 554 5.24 -7.15 3.70
CA PRO A 554 4.18 -6.22 3.35
C PRO A 554 4.51 -4.77 3.75
N GLN A 555 5.13 -4.57 4.91
CA GLN A 555 5.56 -3.25 5.41
C GLN A 555 6.64 -2.64 4.51
N LYS A 556 7.66 -3.41 4.10
CA LYS A 556 8.71 -2.90 3.20
C LYS A 556 8.19 -2.57 1.80
N LEU A 557 7.18 -3.30 1.31
CA LEU A 557 6.52 -2.98 0.04
C LEU A 557 5.72 -1.68 0.10
N LEU A 558 5.13 -1.39 1.26
CA LEU A 558 4.33 -0.20 1.51
C LEU A 558 5.19 1.04 1.80
N GLY A 559 6.43 0.85 2.25
CA GLY A 559 7.38 1.93 2.55
C GLY A 559 7.13 2.56 3.94
N GLU A 560 7.83 3.65 4.22
CA GLU A 560 7.62 4.46 5.43
C GLU A 560 6.24 5.13 5.42
N ASN A 561 5.70 5.47 6.59
CA ASN A 561 4.41 6.12 6.68
C ASN A 561 4.58 7.64 6.66
N PHE A 562 3.80 8.30 5.81
CA PHE A 562 3.76 9.76 5.67
C PHE A 562 2.52 10.30 6.38
N MET A 563 2.70 11.22 7.32
CA MET A 563 1.61 11.85 8.06
C MET A 563 0.90 12.87 7.16
N THR A 564 -0.19 12.42 6.54
CA THR A 564 -0.87 13.15 5.48
C THR A 564 -2.18 13.77 5.96
N GLU A 565 -2.40 15.05 5.65
CA GLU A 565 -3.66 15.73 5.92
C GLU A 565 -4.69 15.40 4.83
N VAL A 566 -5.82 14.83 5.21
CA VAL A 566 -6.89 14.47 4.27
C VAL A 566 -8.00 15.54 4.32
N PRO A 567 -8.27 16.25 3.20
CA PRO A 567 -9.35 17.22 3.12
C PRO A 567 -10.70 16.61 3.55
N GLY A 568 -11.39 17.28 4.47
CA GLY A 568 -12.71 16.87 4.98
C GLY A 568 -12.70 16.10 6.31
N ILE A 569 -11.54 15.68 6.81
CA ILE A 569 -11.42 14.91 8.07
C ILE A 569 -10.69 15.71 9.17
N ASN A 570 -10.04 16.83 8.83
CA ASN A 570 -9.30 17.70 9.75
C ASN A 570 -8.33 16.93 10.68
N GLN A 571 -7.81 15.79 10.22
CA GLN A 571 -6.90 14.92 10.96
C GLN A 571 -5.78 14.46 10.02
N ARG A 572 -4.55 14.37 10.56
CA ARG A 572 -3.43 13.71 9.88
C ARG A 572 -3.55 12.20 10.06
N VAL A 573 -3.46 11.46 8.97
CA VAL A 573 -3.50 9.99 8.97
C VAL A 573 -2.19 9.45 8.40
N PRO A 574 -1.67 8.32 8.92
CA PRO A 574 -0.48 7.68 8.37
C PRO A 574 -0.83 7.06 7.01
N VAL A 575 -0.15 7.50 5.96
CA VAL A 575 -0.30 6.99 4.59
C VAL A 575 1.01 6.35 4.15
N PRO A 576 1.02 5.05 3.80
CA PRO A 576 2.21 4.41 3.26
C PRO A 576 2.86 5.16 2.09
N GLY A 577 4.19 5.18 2.10
CA GLY A 577 5.04 5.86 1.13
C GLY A 577 4.79 5.42 -0.30
N ALA A 578 4.48 4.15 -0.53
CA ALA A 578 4.18 3.61 -1.86
C ALA A 578 2.80 3.99 -2.42
N LEU A 579 1.94 4.64 -1.64
CA LEU A 579 0.61 5.06 -2.09
C LEU A 579 0.62 6.47 -2.68
N VAL A 580 -0.20 6.65 -3.70
CA VAL A 580 -0.60 7.94 -4.26
C VAL A 580 -2.06 8.16 -3.94
N ILE A 581 -2.42 9.31 -3.38
CA ILE A 581 -3.80 9.62 -3.00
C ILE A 581 -4.18 11.00 -3.52
N TYR A 582 -5.36 11.04 -4.13
CA TYR A 582 -6.07 12.27 -4.50
C TYR A 582 -7.52 12.15 -4.07
N THR A 583 -8.18 13.28 -3.88
CA THR A 583 -9.61 13.36 -3.54
C THR A 583 -10.29 14.40 -4.40
N SER A 584 -11.60 14.27 -4.60
CA SER A 584 -12.42 15.32 -5.20
C SER A 584 -13.66 15.59 -4.35
N PRO A 585 -13.56 16.49 -3.35
CA PRO A 585 -14.72 16.89 -2.56
C PRO A 585 -15.67 17.72 -3.44
N GLY A 586 -16.63 17.07 -4.07
CA GLY A 586 -17.88 17.67 -4.55
C GLY A 586 -17.85 18.50 -5.84
N LEU A 587 -16.70 18.81 -6.45
CA LEU A 587 -16.66 19.61 -7.71
C LEU A 587 -15.96 18.90 -8.89
N GLY A 588 -15.54 17.64 -8.74
CA GLY A 588 -14.81 16.91 -9.77
C GLY A 588 -13.38 17.43 -10.01
N ILE A 589 -12.93 18.42 -9.23
CA ILE A 589 -11.56 18.93 -9.26
C ILE A 589 -10.68 18.04 -8.38
N PRO A 590 -9.59 17.48 -8.93
CA PRO A 590 -8.53 16.85 -8.16
C PRO A 590 -7.94 17.74 -7.08
N GLN A 591 -7.99 17.29 -5.83
CA GLN A 591 -7.16 17.79 -4.74
C GLN A 591 -6.07 16.76 -4.45
N GLU A 592 -4.83 17.24 -4.48
CA GLU A 592 -3.67 16.42 -4.15
C GLU A 592 -3.64 16.18 -2.63
N VAL A 593 -3.57 14.92 -2.23
CA VAL A 593 -3.41 14.53 -0.82
C VAL A 593 -1.98 14.04 -0.61
N LYS A 594 -1.59 13.04 -1.40
CA LYS A 594 -0.21 12.56 -1.52
C LYS A 594 0.08 12.25 -2.99
N PRO A 595 0.61 13.21 -3.77
CA PRO A 595 0.66 13.10 -5.23
C PRO A 595 1.75 12.16 -5.75
N ARG A 596 2.67 11.73 -4.89
CA ARG A 596 3.82 10.90 -5.27
C ARG A 596 3.95 9.67 -4.37
N SER A 597 4.25 8.54 -5.01
CA SER A 597 4.74 7.35 -4.32
C SER A 597 6.23 7.55 -4.06
N LEU A 598 6.63 7.44 -2.81
CA LEU A 598 8.01 7.44 -2.31
C LEU A 598 8.24 6.07 -1.68
N ALA A 599 8.67 5.11 -2.49
CA ALA A 599 8.72 3.71 -2.10
C ALA A 599 10.14 3.14 -2.21
N PHE A 600 10.38 2.10 -1.42
CA PHE A 600 11.63 1.36 -1.48
C PHE A 600 11.63 0.33 -2.61
N ALA A 601 12.82 0.09 -3.14
CA ALA A 601 13.09 -0.95 -4.11
C ALA A 601 14.43 -1.61 -3.75
N GLN A 602 14.65 -2.84 -4.23
CA GLN A 602 15.96 -3.45 -4.11
C GLN A 602 16.92 -2.84 -5.15
N PRO A 603 18.17 -2.48 -4.76
CA PRO A 603 19.18 -2.05 -5.72
C PRO A 603 19.34 -3.09 -6.82
N GLY A 604 19.53 -2.64 -8.06
CA GLY A 604 19.63 -3.52 -9.21
C GLY A 604 19.46 -2.80 -10.52
N VAL A 605 20.09 -3.36 -11.55
CA VAL A 605 19.87 -2.96 -12.94
C VAL A 605 18.83 -3.87 -13.57
N GLY A 606 17.99 -3.32 -14.45
CA GLY A 606 17.03 -4.12 -15.20
C GLY A 606 15.83 -4.60 -14.37
N ARG A 607 15.44 -3.87 -13.31
CA ARG A 607 14.26 -4.15 -12.49
C ARG A 607 12.99 -3.82 -13.26
N TYR A 608 11.91 -4.52 -12.95
CA TYR A 608 10.58 -4.19 -13.46
C TYR A 608 9.80 -3.39 -12.42
N VAL A 609 8.88 -2.56 -12.89
CA VAL A 609 7.97 -1.79 -12.05
C VAL A 609 6.55 -2.09 -12.45
N GLN A 610 5.71 -2.25 -11.44
CA GLN A 610 4.28 -2.45 -11.59
C GLN A 610 3.57 -1.33 -10.85
N SER A 611 2.66 -0.64 -11.53
CA SER A 611 1.76 0.32 -10.90
C SER A 611 0.31 -0.08 -11.06
N TRP A 612 -0.50 0.37 -10.12
CA TRP A 612 -1.95 0.23 -10.11
C TRP A 612 -2.57 1.59 -9.85
N ALA A 613 -3.72 1.85 -10.46
CA ALA A 613 -4.54 3.03 -10.19
C ALA A 613 -6.02 2.69 -10.31
N GLY A 614 -6.79 3.25 -9.39
CA GLY A 614 -8.24 3.17 -9.44
C GLY A 614 -8.91 4.28 -8.65
N ARG A 615 -10.24 4.27 -8.70
CA ARG A 615 -11.14 5.20 -8.04
C ARG A 615 -12.06 4.40 -7.12
N THR A 616 -12.36 4.95 -5.95
CA THR A 616 -13.20 4.30 -4.93
C THR A 616 -13.98 5.33 -4.09
N SER A 617 -14.85 4.82 -3.21
CA SER A 617 -15.66 5.61 -2.28
C SER A 617 -14.92 5.90 -0.96
N LEU A 618 -15.36 6.93 -0.23
CA LEU A 618 -14.75 7.35 1.05
C LEU A 618 -14.77 6.26 2.11
N ASN A 619 -15.87 5.52 2.22
CA ASN A 619 -16.04 4.47 3.24
C ASN A 619 -15.03 3.32 3.08
N SER A 620 -14.63 3.04 1.85
CA SER A 620 -13.59 2.04 1.54
C SER A 620 -12.18 2.56 1.86
N ALA A 621 -11.96 3.87 1.85
CA ALA A 621 -10.66 4.50 2.06
C ALA A 621 -10.31 4.75 3.54
N LEU A 622 -11.29 4.82 4.45
CA LEU A 622 -11.05 5.17 5.87
C LEU A 622 -10.79 3.98 6.81
N ASN A 623 -10.99 2.74 6.35
CA ASN A 623 -10.80 1.54 7.16
C ASN A 623 -9.47 0.81 6.88
N LEU A 624 -8.51 1.49 6.25
CA LEU A 624 -7.31 0.85 5.74
C LEU A 624 -6.31 0.54 6.86
N ARG A 625 -6.26 -0.71 7.33
CA ARG A 625 -4.98 -1.26 7.79
C ARG A 625 -4.08 -1.40 6.57
N SER A 626 -2.78 -1.21 6.73
CA SER A 626 -1.84 -1.10 5.59
C SER A 626 -1.87 -2.34 4.68
N ILE A 627 -2.13 -3.54 5.22
CA ILE A 627 -2.24 -4.79 4.44
C ILE A 627 -3.57 -4.96 3.71
N ASP A 628 -4.66 -4.36 4.21
CA ASP A 628 -6.00 -4.44 3.60
C ASP A 628 -6.09 -3.53 2.36
N VAL A 629 -5.26 -2.47 2.29
CA VAL A 629 -5.10 -1.63 1.09
C VAL A 629 -4.76 -2.48 -0.13
N LEU A 630 -3.87 -3.46 0.04
CA LEU A 630 -3.39 -4.30 -1.05
C LEU A 630 -4.52 -5.15 -1.64
N SER A 631 -5.53 -5.53 -0.86
CA SER A 631 -6.69 -6.29 -1.35
C SER A 631 -7.53 -5.53 -2.37
N TYR A 632 -7.59 -4.21 -2.25
CA TYR A 632 -8.33 -3.37 -3.19
C TYR A 632 -7.60 -3.19 -4.51
N LEU A 633 -6.30 -3.46 -4.56
CA LEU A 633 -5.52 -3.33 -5.78
C LEU A 633 -5.98 -4.29 -6.86
N GLY A 634 -6.56 -5.45 -6.53
CA GLY A 634 -7.07 -6.41 -7.52
C GLY A 634 -8.17 -5.83 -8.44
N ALA A 635 -8.79 -4.71 -8.04
CA ALA A 635 -9.79 -3.99 -8.81
C ALA A 635 -9.20 -2.96 -9.77
N PHE A 636 -7.97 -2.53 -9.52
CA PHE A 636 -7.37 -1.38 -10.16
C PHE A 636 -6.84 -1.73 -11.54
N ASP A 637 -6.77 -0.72 -12.40
CA ASP A 637 -6.04 -0.84 -13.64
C ASP A 637 -4.56 -0.74 -13.37
N TYR A 638 -3.76 -1.30 -14.26
CA TYR A 638 -2.33 -1.45 -14.06
C TYR A 638 -1.52 -0.95 -15.25
N ALA A 639 -0.25 -0.67 -14.98
CA ALA A 639 0.79 -0.47 -15.97
C ALA A 639 2.10 -1.14 -15.51
N GLN A 640 2.89 -1.57 -16.49
CA GLN A 640 4.21 -2.17 -16.33
C GLN A 640 5.27 -1.31 -17.01
N ASP A 641 6.37 -1.11 -16.32
CA ASP A 641 7.58 -0.49 -16.85
C ASP A 641 8.75 -1.48 -16.76
N ASP A 642 9.65 -1.40 -17.74
CA ASP A 642 10.69 -2.39 -18.00
C ASP A 642 12.09 -1.80 -17.83
N ARG A 643 12.97 -2.59 -17.23
CA ARG A 643 14.42 -2.29 -17.12
C ARG A 643 14.77 -0.97 -16.42
N VAL A 644 14.11 -0.68 -15.32
CA VAL A 644 14.46 0.41 -14.42
C VAL A 644 15.70 0.04 -13.60
N SER A 645 16.56 1.03 -13.33
CA SER A 645 17.70 0.84 -12.43
C SER A 645 17.46 1.57 -11.12
N PHE A 646 17.72 0.88 -10.01
CA PHE A 646 17.69 1.45 -8.67
C PHE A 646 19.09 1.32 -8.05
N THR A 647 19.56 2.41 -7.46
CA THR A 647 20.85 2.47 -6.79
C THR A 647 20.61 2.97 -5.37
N SER A 648 21.28 2.38 -4.38
CA SER A 648 21.13 2.85 -3.00
C SER A 648 21.72 4.25 -2.85
N LYS A 649 21.01 5.09 -2.10
CA LYS A 649 21.43 6.43 -1.72
C LYS A 649 21.67 6.49 -0.22
N PRO A 650 22.72 7.17 0.25
CA PRO A 650 22.84 7.51 1.66
C PRO A 650 21.60 8.28 2.15
N TYR A 651 21.26 8.09 3.42
CA TYR A 651 20.26 8.92 4.07
C TYR A 651 20.79 10.36 4.17
N VAL A 652 19.87 11.32 4.12
CA VAL A 652 20.15 12.75 4.20
C VAL A 652 19.38 13.36 5.36
N ALA A 653 19.90 14.42 5.95
CA ALA A 653 19.20 15.15 6.99
C ALA A 653 17.83 15.64 6.47
N ASP A 654 16.75 15.31 7.17
CA ASP A 654 15.44 15.84 6.78
C ASP A 654 15.42 17.33 7.13
N SER A 655 15.43 18.22 6.15
CA SER A 655 15.38 19.67 6.39
C SER A 655 13.99 20.27 6.14
N THR A 656 13.08 19.48 5.59
CA THR A 656 11.78 19.93 5.09
C THR A 656 10.60 19.20 5.72
N ASP A 657 10.85 18.22 6.60
CA ASP A 657 9.82 17.36 7.21
C ASP A 657 9.04 16.66 6.09
N VAL A 658 9.77 15.86 5.29
CA VAL A 658 9.28 15.30 4.02
C VAL A 658 8.12 14.32 4.25
N ASP A 659 8.14 13.61 5.38
CA ASP A 659 7.06 12.71 5.79
C ASP A 659 6.09 13.33 6.80
N ASN A 660 6.36 14.57 7.24
CA ASN A 660 5.47 15.44 8.02
C ASN A 660 5.12 14.86 9.41
N ASP A 661 6.02 14.05 9.97
CA ASP A 661 5.88 13.43 11.27
C ASP A 661 6.31 14.36 12.44
N GLY A 662 6.96 15.49 12.10
CA GLY A 662 7.39 16.52 13.03
C GLY A 662 8.83 16.37 13.54
N LEU A 663 9.59 15.41 13.01
CA LEU A 663 11.03 15.25 13.16
C LEU A 663 11.74 15.84 11.94
N CYS A 664 12.66 16.78 12.15
CA CYS A 664 13.53 17.27 11.09
C CYS A 664 14.71 18.05 11.68
N SER A 665 15.79 18.13 10.91
CA SER A 665 17.04 18.84 11.22
C SER A 665 16.91 20.34 11.50
N VAL A 666 15.72 20.94 11.33
CA VAL A 666 15.43 22.34 11.60
C VAL A 666 14.53 22.46 12.83
N PRO A 667 15.09 22.71 14.04
CA PRO A 667 14.31 22.69 15.30
C PRO A 667 13.15 23.69 15.38
N SER A 668 13.22 24.78 14.60
CA SER A 668 12.14 25.77 14.53
C SER A 668 10.93 25.31 13.72
N ARG A 669 11.09 24.31 12.86
CA ARG A 669 10.00 23.67 12.11
C ARG A 669 9.54 22.39 12.79
N CYS A 670 10.47 21.67 13.41
CA CYS A 670 10.26 20.32 13.93
C CYS A 670 10.70 20.25 15.40
N PRO A 671 9.82 20.53 16.35
CA PRO A 671 10.18 20.57 17.76
C PRO A 671 10.47 19.19 18.36
N MET A 672 10.17 18.09 17.65
CA MET A 672 10.28 16.73 18.17
C MET A 672 11.70 16.14 18.07
N GLY A 673 12.60 16.76 17.31
CA GLY A 673 13.98 16.32 17.17
C GLY A 673 14.47 16.33 15.73
N SER A 674 15.73 15.96 15.53
CA SER A 674 16.34 15.79 14.21
C SER A 674 16.34 14.33 13.79
N GLU A 675 16.10 14.08 12.51
CA GLU A 675 16.26 12.77 11.89
C GLU A 675 16.93 12.85 10.52
N ASP A 676 17.36 11.68 10.05
CA ASP A 676 17.81 11.48 8.68
C ASP A 676 16.79 10.59 7.97
N VAL A 677 16.44 10.95 6.75
CA VAL A 677 15.48 10.24 5.90
C VAL A 677 16.18 9.72 4.65
N PRO A 678 15.60 8.74 3.93
CA PRO A 678 16.03 8.41 2.59
C PRO A 678 16.12 9.65 1.69
N ASP A 679 17.10 9.70 0.78
CA ASP A 679 17.21 10.79 -0.21
C ASP A 679 16.15 10.64 -1.32
N TYR A 680 14.89 10.87 -0.94
CA TYR A 680 13.71 10.79 -1.79
C TYR A 680 13.81 11.68 -3.03
N ALA A 681 14.58 12.77 -2.97
CA ALA A 681 14.79 13.67 -4.09
C ALA A 681 15.70 13.05 -5.18
N GLN A 682 16.66 12.20 -4.78
CA GLN A 682 17.56 11.49 -5.71
C GLN A 682 17.07 10.09 -6.10
N PHE A 683 15.93 9.65 -5.59
CA PHE A 683 15.30 8.41 -6.04
C PHE A 683 14.95 8.47 -7.53
N THR A 684 14.96 7.31 -8.19
CA THR A 684 14.62 7.19 -9.60
C THR A 684 13.20 7.73 -9.83
N GLN A 685 13.07 8.74 -10.69
CA GLN A 685 11.79 9.38 -10.98
C GLN A 685 11.04 8.56 -12.04
N LEU A 686 9.80 8.20 -11.76
CA LEU A 686 8.93 7.41 -12.62
C LEU A 686 7.62 8.16 -12.88
N ALA A 687 7.05 7.95 -14.06
CA ALA A 687 5.72 8.44 -14.41
C ALA A 687 4.95 7.29 -15.04
N THR A 688 3.82 6.91 -14.43
CA THR A 688 3.06 5.74 -14.87
C THR A 688 1.63 6.12 -15.26
N THR A 689 1.09 5.42 -16.25
CA THR A 689 -0.29 5.60 -16.71
C THR A 689 -1.01 4.26 -16.75
N PRO A 690 -1.52 3.78 -15.60
CA PRO A 690 -2.34 2.58 -15.56
C PRO A 690 -3.58 2.70 -16.46
N GLN A 691 -3.77 1.69 -17.29
CA GLN A 691 -4.84 1.66 -18.30
C GLN A 691 -5.28 0.24 -18.70
N ARG A 692 -4.68 -0.80 -18.09
CA ARG A 692 -5.00 -2.20 -18.38
C ARG A 692 -5.70 -2.84 -17.19
N GLN A 693 -6.75 -3.61 -17.44
CA GLN A 693 -7.45 -4.35 -16.39
C GLN A 693 -6.71 -5.62 -16.00
N GLN A 694 -6.71 -5.93 -14.70
CA GLN A 694 -6.22 -7.21 -14.19
C GLN A 694 -7.23 -8.33 -14.52
N LYS A 695 -6.95 -9.08 -15.58
CA LYS A 695 -7.84 -10.13 -16.10
C LYS A 695 -7.49 -11.52 -15.58
N LEU A 696 -6.22 -11.77 -15.22
CA LEU A 696 -5.80 -13.05 -14.67
C LEU A 696 -6.47 -13.28 -13.32
N ARG A 697 -6.92 -14.51 -13.08
CA ARG A 697 -7.55 -14.92 -11.82
C ARG A 697 -6.99 -16.25 -11.37
N THR A 698 -6.60 -16.35 -10.11
CA THR A 698 -6.13 -17.62 -9.54
C THR A 698 -6.82 -17.84 -8.21
N GLU A 699 -7.46 -18.99 -8.05
CA GLU A 699 -7.94 -19.45 -6.77
C GLU A 699 -6.77 -20.07 -6.00
N VAL A 700 -6.50 -19.54 -4.81
CA VAL A 700 -5.43 -20.01 -3.94
C VAL A 700 -6.06 -20.63 -2.71
N VAL A 701 -5.89 -21.95 -2.59
CA VAL A 701 -6.33 -22.71 -1.42
C VAL A 701 -5.22 -22.63 -0.37
N VAL A 702 -5.51 -21.90 0.70
CA VAL A 702 -4.57 -21.62 1.78
C VAL A 702 -4.71 -22.72 2.86
N PRO A 703 -3.64 -23.46 3.20
CA PRO A 703 -3.69 -24.40 4.33
C PRO A 703 -3.83 -23.63 5.64
N LYS A 704 -4.19 -24.33 6.73
CA LYS A 704 -4.20 -23.70 8.05
C LYS A 704 -2.83 -23.08 8.35
N ILE A 705 -2.84 -21.85 8.87
CA ILE A 705 -1.62 -21.11 9.20
C ILE A 705 -1.28 -21.26 10.70
N PRO A 706 0.00 -21.18 11.08
CA PRO A 706 0.40 -21.13 12.49
C PRO A 706 -0.30 -19.99 13.27
N GLY A 707 -0.71 -20.27 14.51
CA GLY A 707 -1.58 -19.38 15.29
C GLY A 707 -1.03 -18.00 15.64
N ASN A 708 0.28 -17.79 15.50
CA ASN A 708 0.96 -16.50 15.66
C ASN A 708 0.78 -15.56 14.46
N PHE A 709 0.26 -16.04 13.33
CA PHE A 709 -0.11 -15.24 12.16
C PHE A 709 -1.63 -15.04 12.13
N ASP A 710 -2.09 -13.89 11.65
CA ASP A 710 -3.52 -13.55 11.64
C ASP A 710 -4.04 -13.11 10.27
N THR A 711 -3.14 -12.86 9.32
CA THR A 711 -3.50 -12.37 7.99
C THR A 711 -2.66 -13.06 6.93
N VAL A 712 -3.30 -13.44 5.83
CA VAL A 712 -2.62 -13.97 4.64
C VAL A 712 -2.79 -12.98 3.50
N LEU A 713 -1.66 -12.53 2.95
CA LEU A 713 -1.58 -11.77 1.70
C LEU A 713 -1.14 -12.72 0.58
N VAL A 714 -1.81 -12.69 -0.55
CA VAL A 714 -1.43 -13.42 -1.77
C VAL A 714 -1.19 -12.40 -2.86
N ALA A 715 -0.01 -12.48 -3.48
CA ALA A 715 0.30 -11.77 -4.70
C ALA A 715 0.36 -12.73 -5.88
N SER A 716 -0.23 -12.36 -7.01
CA SER A 716 0.16 -12.93 -8.30
C SER A 716 1.51 -12.35 -8.69
N THR A 717 2.38 -13.14 -9.31
CA THR A 717 3.74 -12.71 -9.60
C THR A 717 4.21 -13.10 -10.99
N LEU A 718 5.23 -12.39 -11.47
CA LEU A 718 6.05 -12.75 -12.62
C LEU A 718 7.50 -12.89 -12.13
N PHE A 719 8.12 -14.04 -12.38
CA PHE A 719 9.48 -14.35 -11.99
C PHE A 719 10.41 -14.28 -13.20
N GLU A 720 11.38 -13.37 -13.16
CA GLU A 720 12.46 -13.27 -14.14
C GLU A 720 13.80 -13.57 -13.44
N GLN A 721 14.71 -14.26 -14.13
CA GLN A 721 15.93 -14.81 -13.54
C GLN A 721 16.84 -13.75 -12.90
N ARG A 722 16.88 -12.53 -13.42
CA ARG A 722 17.71 -11.44 -12.91
C ARG A 722 16.93 -10.35 -12.20
N ALA A 723 15.82 -9.91 -12.79
CA ALA A 723 15.02 -8.85 -12.21
C ALA A 723 14.34 -9.29 -10.91
N GLY A 724 14.15 -10.59 -10.73
CA GLY A 724 13.54 -11.19 -9.55
C GLY A 724 12.04 -11.41 -9.72
N MET A 725 11.35 -11.46 -8.59
CA MET A 725 9.89 -11.58 -8.52
C MET A 725 9.24 -10.19 -8.61
N LEU A 726 8.33 -9.99 -9.56
CA LEU A 726 7.47 -8.81 -9.65
C LEU A 726 6.03 -9.18 -9.23
N PRO A 727 5.48 -8.59 -8.16
CA PRO A 727 4.05 -8.68 -7.89
C PRO A 727 3.23 -8.01 -9.00
N THR A 728 2.21 -8.69 -9.52
CA THR A 728 1.31 -8.20 -10.59
C THR A 728 -0.13 -7.99 -10.15
N GLY A 729 -0.45 -8.37 -8.92
CA GLY A 729 -1.73 -8.10 -8.26
C GLY A 729 -1.75 -8.70 -6.86
N PHE A 730 -2.70 -8.27 -6.04
CA PHE A 730 -2.76 -8.61 -4.62
C PHE A 730 -4.19 -8.92 -4.17
N ALA A 731 -4.30 -9.81 -3.19
CA ALA A 731 -5.50 -10.09 -2.43
C ALA A 731 -5.10 -10.51 -1.01
N SER A 732 -5.87 -10.16 0.02
CA SER A 732 -5.62 -10.59 1.39
C SER A 732 -6.88 -11.18 2.02
N LYS A 733 -6.68 -11.98 3.08
CA LYS A 733 -7.76 -12.47 3.93
C LYS A 733 -7.27 -12.61 5.37
N THR A 734 -8.09 -12.14 6.30
CA THR A 734 -7.87 -12.38 7.73
C THR A 734 -8.22 -13.82 8.08
N ALA A 735 -7.38 -14.46 8.88
CA ALA A 735 -7.59 -15.81 9.36
C ALA A 735 -8.65 -15.85 10.46
N ALA A 736 -9.34 -16.99 10.58
CA ALA A 736 -10.26 -17.25 11.68
C ALA A 736 -9.53 -17.25 13.04
N ALA A 737 -10.30 -17.32 14.12
CA ALA A 737 -9.74 -17.57 15.45
C ALA A 737 -8.96 -18.89 15.47
N ALA A 738 -7.91 -18.94 16.30
CA ALA A 738 -7.09 -20.15 16.41
C ALA A 738 -7.91 -21.32 16.97
N GLY A 739 -7.80 -22.48 16.33
CA GLY A 739 -8.38 -23.74 16.79
C GLY A 739 -7.60 -24.34 17.97
N GLN A 740 -8.09 -25.48 18.46
CA GLN A 740 -7.44 -26.24 19.53
C GLN A 740 -6.10 -26.86 19.09
N ASP A 741 -5.88 -26.99 17.78
CA ASP A 741 -4.63 -27.44 17.16
C ASP A 741 -3.56 -26.33 17.10
N GLY A 742 -3.87 -25.11 17.57
CA GLY A 742 -2.96 -23.96 17.51
C GLY A 742 -2.79 -23.39 16.11
N LEU A 743 -3.62 -23.83 15.15
CA LEU A 743 -3.62 -23.35 13.77
C LEU A 743 -4.88 -22.51 13.50
N ARG A 744 -4.84 -21.68 12.46
CA ARG A 744 -5.96 -20.82 12.05
C ARG A 744 -6.39 -21.17 10.64
N GLU A 745 -7.70 -21.29 10.45
CA GLU A 745 -8.29 -21.51 9.12
C GLU A 745 -8.34 -20.22 8.31
N VAL A 746 -8.13 -20.35 7.01
CA VAL A 746 -8.17 -19.26 6.04
C VAL A 746 -8.97 -19.78 4.85
N ASP A 747 -10.07 -19.12 4.51
CA ASP A 747 -10.83 -19.48 3.32
C ASP A 747 -9.98 -19.28 2.03
N PRO A 748 -10.32 -19.96 0.93
CA PRO A 748 -9.69 -19.72 -0.36
C PRO A 748 -9.71 -18.24 -0.77
N ILE A 749 -8.62 -17.80 -1.40
CA ILE A 749 -8.41 -16.43 -1.85
C ILE A 749 -8.36 -16.42 -3.37
N VAL A 750 -9.20 -15.63 -4.03
CA VAL A 750 -9.08 -15.38 -5.47
C VAL A 750 -8.26 -14.13 -5.67
N VAL A 751 -7.06 -14.27 -6.24
CA VAL A 751 -6.18 -13.14 -6.56
C VAL A 751 -6.36 -12.76 -8.03
N ARG A 752 -6.49 -11.47 -8.29
CA ARG A 752 -6.45 -10.89 -9.65
C ARG A 752 -5.04 -10.41 -9.94
N GLY A 753 -4.59 -10.60 -11.18
CA GLY A 753 -3.25 -10.21 -11.62
C GLY A 753 -3.22 -9.60 -13.00
N GLY A 754 -2.22 -8.75 -13.24
CA GLY A 754 -1.89 -8.26 -14.58
C GLY A 754 -1.20 -9.31 -15.44
N SER A 755 -1.62 -9.43 -16.69
CA SER A 755 -0.90 -10.20 -17.71
C SER A 755 0.42 -9.51 -18.07
N ALA A 756 1.44 -10.32 -18.38
CA ALA A 756 2.75 -9.82 -18.78
C ALA A 756 2.68 -9.04 -20.11
N TYR A 757 3.35 -7.90 -20.16
CA TYR A 757 3.67 -7.19 -21.39
C TYR A 757 4.97 -6.38 -21.24
N ASN A 758 5.45 -5.73 -22.31
CA ASN A 758 6.60 -4.82 -22.28
C ASN A 758 7.92 -5.50 -21.87
N GLY A 759 8.14 -6.75 -22.28
CA GLY A 759 9.33 -7.55 -22.00
C GLY A 759 9.20 -8.52 -20.83
N LEU A 760 8.15 -8.37 -20.01
CA LEU A 760 7.82 -9.33 -18.96
C LEU A 760 7.26 -10.65 -19.50
N GLU A 761 6.98 -10.78 -20.80
CA GLU A 761 6.57 -12.04 -21.43
C GLU A 761 7.65 -13.13 -21.35
N LEU A 762 8.89 -12.73 -21.02
CA LEU A 762 9.99 -13.65 -20.71
C LEU A 762 9.96 -14.19 -19.27
N ALA A 763 9.09 -13.69 -18.40
CA ALA A 763 8.97 -14.12 -17.02
C ALA A 763 8.01 -15.32 -16.88
N ASN A 764 8.21 -16.13 -15.84
CA ASN A 764 7.30 -17.22 -15.48
C ASN A 764 6.22 -16.70 -14.52
N PRO A 765 4.94 -17.02 -14.69
CA PRO A 765 3.92 -16.65 -13.73
C PRO A 765 4.05 -17.46 -12.45
N GLY A 766 3.60 -16.88 -11.36
CA GLY A 766 3.58 -17.58 -10.09
C GLY A 766 2.75 -16.88 -9.02
N LEU A 767 2.97 -17.31 -7.78
CA LEU A 767 2.33 -16.75 -6.59
C LEU A 767 3.35 -16.53 -5.48
N TRP A 768 3.08 -15.51 -4.67
CA TRP A 768 3.75 -15.27 -3.39
C TRP A 768 2.69 -15.09 -2.32
N ALA A 769 2.56 -16.08 -1.43
CA ALA A 769 1.62 -16.04 -0.32
C ALA A 769 2.38 -15.82 0.98
N VAL A 770 1.96 -14.85 1.79
CA VAL A 770 2.62 -14.42 3.02
C VAL A 770 1.62 -14.44 4.16
N ALA A 771 1.87 -15.25 5.17
CA ALA A 771 1.25 -15.17 6.47
C ALA A 771 2.05 -14.20 7.35
N ALA A 772 1.39 -13.18 7.88
CA ALA A 772 2.00 -12.16 8.74
C ALA A 772 1.25 -12.06 10.08
N ASN A 773 1.96 -11.61 11.10
CA ASN A 773 1.36 -11.23 12.38
C ASN A 773 0.99 -9.74 12.39
N ALA A 774 0.09 -9.34 13.30
CA ALA A 774 -0.29 -7.94 13.47
C ALA A 774 0.90 -6.97 13.65
N ALA A 775 1.98 -7.42 14.28
CA ALA A 775 3.17 -6.59 14.53
C ALA A 775 4.09 -6.45 13.30
N GLY A 776 3.94 -7.28 12.27
CA GLY A 776 4.76 -7.26 11.06
C GLY A 776 6.22 -7.71 11.22
N ASN A 777 6.63 -8.14 12.42
CA ASN A 777 8.00 -8.55 12.72
C ASN A 777 8.26 -10.04 12.50
N ALA A 778 7.22 -10.82 12.25
CA ALA A 778 7.33 -12.23 11.87
C ALA A 778 6.47 -12.51 10.65
N VAL A 779 7.06 -13.17 9.66
CA VAL A 779 6.36 -13.59 8.44
C VAL A 779 6.73 -15.04 8.09
N SER A 780 5.80 -15.73 7.45
CA SER A 780 6.03 -17.01 6.80
C SER A 780 5.45 -16.94 5.41
N ALA A 781 6.15 -17.45 4.41
CA ALA A 781 5.74 -17.31 3.03
C ALA A 781 5.91 -18.61 2.24
N ARG A 782 5.07 -18.75 1.22
CA ARG A 782 5.12 -19.78 0.20
C ARG A 782 5.25 -19.16 -1.17
N LEU A 783 6.18 -19.68 -1.95
CA LEU A 783 6.40 -19.29 -3.33
C LEU A 783 5.96 -20.42 -4.24
N VAL A 784 5.28 -20.06 -5.32
CA VAL A 784 4.87 -20.99 -6.37
C VAL A 784 5.38 -20.43 -7.68
N ASN A 785 6.40 -21.06 -8.27
CA ASN A 785 7.02 -20.62 -9.52
C ASN A 785 7.09 -21.78 -10.55
N PRO A 786 5.93 -22.25 -11.03
CA PRO A 786 5.87 -23.33 -12.01
C PRO A 786 6.16 -22.80 -13.43
N SER A 787 6.42 -23.72 -14.37
CA SER A 787 6.43 -23.39 -15.80
C SER A 787 5.03 -23.09 -16.35
N HIS A 788 3.99 -23.63 -15.71
CA HIS A 788 2.57 -23.41 -15.99
C HIS A 788 1.83 -23.18 -14.67
N LEU A 789 1.10 -22.07 -14.55
CA LEU A 789 0.34 -21.75 -13.35
C LEU A 789 -1.13 -22.15 -13.52
N ASP A 790 -1.58 -23.11 -12.74
CA ASP A 790 -2.97 -23.57 -12.78
C ASP A 790 -3.96 -22.50 -12.29
N SER A 791 -5.22 -22.63 -12.71
CA SER A 791 -6.32 -21.75 -12.29
C SER A 791 -6.66 -21.88 -10.81
N LYS A 792 -6.36 -23.05 -10.22
CA LYS A 792 -6.50 -23.35 -8.79
C LYS A 792 -5.20 -23.92 -8.26
N VAL A 793 -4.63 -23.26 -7.25
CA VAL A 793 -3.35 -23.64 -6.65
C VAL A 793 -3.55 -24.00 -5.18
N LEU A 794 -3.09 -25.20 -4.80
CA LEU A 794 -3.00 -25.61 -3.40
C LEU A 794 -1.62 -25.27 -2.84
N LEU A 795 -1.57 -24.41 -1.83
CA LEU A 795 -0.30 -24.08 -1.18
C LEU A 795 0.14 -25.20 -0.24
N ARG A 796 1.47 -25.37 -0.11
CA ARG A 796 2.06 -26.19 0.95
C ARG A 796 1.86 -25.52 2.32
N PRO A 797 1.80 -26.28 3.43
CA PRO A 797 1.71 -25.72 4.78
C PRO A 797 2.81 -24.69 5.04
N PHE A 798 2.50 -23.56 5.66
CA PHE A 798 3.51 -22.53 5.97
C PHE A 798 4.55 -23.04 6.98
N LEU A 799 5.79 -22.54 6.88
CA LEU A 799 6.79 -22.78 7.92
C LEU A 799 6.35 -22.08 9.22
N PRO A 800 6.60 -22.67 10.40
CA PRO A 800 6.42 -21.96 11.67
C PRO A 800 7.42 -20.80 11.78
N ALA A 801 7.11 -19.80 12.60
CA ALA A 801 8.03 -18.69 12.85
C ALA A 801 9.24 -19.16 13.68
N PRO A 802 10.48 -18.77 13.31
CA PRO A 802 11.58 -18.76 14.26
C PRO A 802 11.17 -17.96 15.51
N ALA A 803 11.58 -18.42 16.68
CA ALA A 803 11.28 -17.76 17.94
C ALA A 803 12.46 -17.91 18.91
N ASP A 804 12.54 -17.04 19.90
CA ASP A 804 13.53 -17.10 21.00
C ASP A 804 15.00 -17.06 20.57
N ALA A 805 15.26 -16.66 19.32
CA ALA A 805 16.61 -16.44 18.83
C ALA A 805 17.29 -15.32 19.63
N SER A 806 18.59 -15.48 19.89
CA SER A 806 19.41 -14.52 20.63
C SER A 806 20.84 -14.46 20.09
N TRP A 807 21.47 -13.30 20.28
CA TRP A 807 22.85 -13.03 19.90
C TRP A 807 23.72 -12.79 21.13
N THR A 808 24.89 -13.42 21.18
CA THR A 808 25.89 -13.23 22.25
C THR A 808 27.21 -12.72 21.65
N PRO A 809 27.49 -11.40 21.70
CA PRO A 809 28.67 -10.81 21.06
C PRO A 809 30.01 -11.37 21.59
N GLY A 810 30.11 -11.57 22.91
CA GLY A 810 31.37 -11.97 23.56
C GLY A 810 31.93 -13.32 23.08
N THR A 811 31.06 -14.25 22.68
CA THR A 811 31.43 -15.55 22.11
C THR A 811 31.11 -15.65 20.62
N ARG A 812 30.71 -14.53 19.97
CA ARG A 812 30.22 -14.48 18.59
C ARG A 812 29.17 -15.58 18.30
N THR A 813 28.29 -15.86 19.25
CA THR A 813 27.39 -17.00 19.17
C THR A 813 25.96 -16.56 18.90
N PHE A 814 25.38 -17.07 17.82
CA PHE A 814 23.96 -17.00 17.55
C PHE A 814 23.28 -18.27 18.08
N ASN A 815 22.28 -18.09 18.94
CA ASN A 815 21.44 -19.18 19.41
C ASN A 815 20.09 -19.08 18.70
N PRO A 816 19.73 -20.04 17.83
CA PRO A 816 18.48 -19.96 17.07
C PRO A 816 17.20 -20.11 17.90
N GLY A 817 17.29 -20.61 19.14
CA GLY A 817 16.15 -20.81 20.04
C GLY A 817 15.46 -22.18 19.85
N GLN A 818 15.19 -22.89 20.95
CA GLN A 818 14.52 -24.19 20.95
C GLN A 818 13.26 -24.14 21.82
N PRO A 819 12.17 -24.88 21.49
CA PRO A 819 12.06 -25.88 20.41
C PRO A 819 11.67 -25.30 19.04
N ALA A 820 11.49 -23.97 18.92
CA ALA A 820 11.01 -23.33 17.70
C ALA A 820 11.87 -23.65 16.47
N TRP A 821 13.20 -23.57 16.58
CA TRP A 821 14.10 -23.86 15.46
C TRP A 821 14.01 -25.31 14.96
N ALA A 822 13.89 -26.29 15.87
CA ALA A 822 13.68 -27.68 15.49
C ALA A 822 12.35 -27.88 14.74
N SER A 823 11.30 -27.15 15.14
CA SER A 823 10.01 -27.17 14.45
C SER A 823 10.12 -26.65 13.01
N VAL A 824 10.84 -25.53 12.81
CA VAL A 824 11.11 -24.95 11.49
C VAL A 824 11.86 -25.93 10.59
N TYR A 825 12.92 -26.55 11.11
CA TYR A 825 13.68 -27.60 10.40
C TYR A 825 12.79 -28.80 10.03
N SER A 826 12.02 -29.33 10.98
CA SER A 826 11.13 -30.48 10.75
C SER A 826 10.00 -30.20 9.76
N SER A 827 9.70 -28.92 9.50
CA SER A 827 8.71 -28.47 8.53
C SER A 827 9.27 -28.27 7.11
N GLY A 828 10.56 -28.60 6.88
CA GLY A 828 11.20 -28.59 5.56
C GLY A 828 12.24 -27.50 5.35
N ALA A 829 12.54 -26.65 6.34
CA ALA A 829 13.57 -25.64 6.16
C ALA A 829 14.98 -26.27 6.19
N GLU A 830 15.79 -25.97 5.17
CA GLU A 830 17.11 -26.57 4.95
C GLU A 830 18.24 -25.54 4.99
N LEU A 831 17.93 -24.26 4.75
CA LEU A 831 18.90 -23.17 4.70
C LEU A 831 18.59 -22.11 5.76
N GLY A 832 19.58 -21.79 6.58
CA GLY A 832 19.54 -20.66 7.50
C GLY A 832 20.28 -19.45 6.93
N ARG A 833 19.66 -18.28 7.02
CA ARG A 833 20.29 -16.98 6.77
C ARG A 833 20.08 -16.08 7.98
N VAL A 834 21.16 -15.63 8.61
CA VAL A 834 21.09 -14.66 9.72
C VAL A 834 21.83 -13.40 9.31
N SER A 835 21.25 -12.23 9.57
CA SER A 835 21.90 -10.95 9.34
C SER A 835 22.07 -10.21 10.65
N LEU A 836 23.29 -9.77 10.96
CA LEU A 836 23.56 -8.82 12.04
C LEU A 836 23.72 -7.42 11.45
N ILE A 837 22.99 -6.46 11.97
CA ILE A 837 23.06 -5.06 11.55
C ILE A 837 23.66 -4.26 12.70
N GLY A 838 24.86 -3.74 12.47
CA GLY A 838 25.57 -2.86 13.40
C GLY A 838 25.40 -1.39 13.05
N THR A 839 26.23 -0.55 13.66
CA THR A 839 26.22 0.91 13.44
C THR A 839 26.60 1.32 12.03
N ASP A 840 27.52 0.58 11.40
CA ASP A 840 28.16 1.00 10.14
C ASP A 840 27.94 -0.01 9.01
N THR A 841 27.71 -1.28 9.33
CA THR A 841 27.69 -2.36 8.36
C THR A 841 26.74 -3.48 8.76
N ARG A 842 26.33 -4.26 7.76
CA ARG A 842 25.58 -5.50 7.92
C ARG A 842 26.49 -6.69 7.61
N HIS A 843 26.39 -7.77 8.39
CA HIS A 843 27.05 -9.05 8.12
C HIS A 843 25.99 -10.14 7.99
N VAL A 844 25.95 -10.81 6.85
CA VAL A 844 25.05 -11.93 6.56
C VAL A 844 25.79 -13.27 6.68
N LEU A 845 25.18 -14.24 7.34
CA LEU A 845 25.67 -15.60 7.49
C LEU A 845 24.70 -16.59 6.83
N TYR A 846 25.20 -17.41 5.91
CA TYR A 846 24.48 -18.54 5.31
C TYR A 846 25.02 -19.85 5.87
N PHE A 847 24.13 -20.78 6.22
CA PHE A 847 24.52 -22.08 6.77
C PHE A 847 23.45 -23.15 6.54
N PRO A 848 23.82 -24.44 6.41
CA PRO A 848 22.86 -25.53 6.37
C PRO A 848 22.16 -25.69 7.73
N MET A 849 20.84 -25.80 7.73
CA MET A 849 20.09 -26.13 8.94
C MET A 849 20.28 -27.61 9.30
N ARG A 850 20.48 -27.90 10.59
CA ARG A 850 20.66 -29.27 11.11
C ARG A 850 19.74 -29.53 12.30
N ASN A 851 19.35 -30.79 12.47
CA ASN A 851 18.63 -31.21 13.66
C ASN A 851 19.50 -31.03 14.93
N GLY A 852 18.91 -30.59 16.04
CA GLY A 852 19.61 -30.37 17.31
C GLY A 852 20.56 -29.16 17.31
N GLN A 853 20.47 -28.27 16.32
CA GLN A 853 21.30 -27.07 16.25
C GLN A 853 20.90 -26.06 17.34
N THR A 854 21.72 -25.97 18.40
CA THR A 854 21.48 -25.08 19.56
C THR A 854 22.32 -23.82 19.55
N SER A 855 23.44 -23.80 18.82
CA SER A 855 24.36 -22.67 18.75
C SER A 855 25.10 -22.66 17.43
N ILE A 856 25.35 -21.46 16.91
CA ILE A 856 26.14 -21.22 15.69
C ILE A 856 27.20 -20.18 16.03
N VAL A 857 28.47 -20.55 15.85
CA VAL A 857 29.58 -19.63 16.06
C VAL A 857 29.82 -18.86 14.77
N TRP A 858 29.71 -17.53 14.85
CA TRP A 858 29.99 -16.65 13.73
C TRP A 858 31.49 -16.63 13.45
N PRO A 859 31.93 -16.78 12.19
CA PRO A 859 33.33 -16.84 11.87
C PRO A 859 34.04 -15.51 12.15
N SER A 860 35.35 -15.59 12.38
CA SER A 860 36.17 -14.39 12.46
C SER A 860 36.23 -13.68 11.10
N VAL A 861 36.33 -12.36 11.13
CA VAL A 861 36.53 -11.54 9.92
C VAL A 861 38.02 -11.31 9.66
N PRO A 862 38.46 -11.24 8.39
CA PRO A 862 39.82 -10.80 8.07
C PRO A 862 40.08 -9.37 8.57
N PRO A 863 41.29 -9.05 9.04
CA PRO A 863 41.65 -7.70 9.44
C PRO A 863 41.70 -6.77 8.21
N GLY A 864 41.32 -5.50 8.38
CA GLY A 864 41.56 -4.46 7.36
C GLY A 864 40.36 -4.04 6.50
N GLY A 865 39.13 -4.47 6.82
CA GLY A 865 37.92 -3.93 6.21
C GLY A 865 37.41 -2.64 6.89
N PRO A 866 36.79 -1.70 6.16
CA PRO A 866 36.13 -0.53 6.72
C PRO A 866 34.92 -0.91 7.59
N GLY A 867 34.57 -0.01 8.51
CA GLY A 867 33.45 -0.16 9.44
C GLY A 867 33.73 -1.15 10.58
N GLN A 868 33.00 -0.97 11.67
CA GLN A 868 33.05 -1.87 12.82
C GLN A 868 32.48 -3.26 12.48
N ASP A 869 33.02 -4.33 13.07
CA ASP A 869 32.45 -5.68 12.95
C ASP A 869 31.16 -5.80 13.80
N PRO A 870 29.98 -5.99 13.18
CA PRO A 870 28.72 -6.08 13.92
C PRO A 870 28.74 -7.20 14.96
N THR A 871 29.49 -8.26 14.71
CA THR A 871 29.57 -9.42 15.62
C THR A 871 30.26 -9.10 16.95
N LEU A 872 30.94 -7.96 17.05
CA LEU A 872 31.57 -7.51 18.30
C LEU A 872 30.75 -6.44 19.03
N GLN A 873 29.66 -5.96 18.44
CA GLN A 873 28.86 -4.87 18.99
C GLN A 873 27.76 -5.39 19.93
N SER A 874 27.54 -4.68 21.04
CA SER A 874 26.50 -4.99 22.02
C SER A 874 25.10 -4.52 21.62
N ALA A 875 25.00 -3.53 20.73
CA ALA A 875 23.76 -3.00 20.20
C ALA A 875 23.62 -3.37 18.72
N THR A 876 23.20 -4.60 18.44
CA THR A 876 22.90 -5.09 17.09
C THR A 876 21.45 -5.56 17.01
N SER A 877 20.79 -5.23 15.90
CA SER A 877 19.56 -5.92 15.51
C SER A 877 19.92 -7.11 14.63
N PHE A 878 19.03 -8.10 14.59
CA PHE A 878 19.24 -9.26 13.74
C PHE A 878 17.97 -9.75 13.04
N GLU A 879 18.16 -10.17 11.80
CA GLU A 879 17.15 -10.83 10.98
C GLU A 879 17.49 -12.31 10.91
N VAL A 880 16.54 -13.19 11.25
CA VAL A 880 16.66 -14.63 11.11
C VAL A 880 15.71 -15.08 10.01
N VAL A 881 16.23 -15.78 9.01
CA VAL A 881 15.46 -16.38 7.93
C VAL A 881 15.79 -17.86 7.84
N ALA A 882 14.75 -18.69 7.83
CA ALA A 882 14.83 -20.10 7.50
C ALA A 882 14.14 -20.33 6.15
N VAL A 883 14.79 -21.05 5.25
CA VAL A 883 14.37 -21.21 3.86
C VAL A 883 14.17 -22.68 3.55
N ASP A 884 13.01 -22.96 2.95
CA ASP A 884 12.62 -24.24 2.36
C ASP A 884 12.86 -24.15 0.85
N LEU A 885 13.71 -25.03 0.33
CA LEU A 885 14.15 -25.05 -1.06
C LEU A 885 13.33 -26.08 -1.86
N ILE A 886 13.24 -25.89 -3.17
CA ILE A 886 12.66 -26.91 -4.06
C ILE A 886 13.41 -28.22 -3.86
N SER A 887 12.65 -29.32 -3.79
CA SER A 887 13.20 -30.66 -3.61
C SER A 887 14.36 -30.96 -4.54
N GLY A 888 15.49 -31.38 -3.97
CA GLY A 888 16.72 -31.70 -4.69
C GLY A 888 17.68 -30.53 -4.89
N VAL A 889 17.34 -29.33 -4.41
CA VAL A 889 18.25 -28.18 -4.35
C VAL A 889 18.87 -28.06 -2.96
N SER A 890 20.21 -28.06 -2.86
CA SER A 890 20.95 -27.87 -1.61
C SER A 890 21.57 -26.47 -1.51
N ILE A 891 22.01 -26.10 -0.30
CA ILE A 891 22.79 -24.86 -0.09
C ILE A 891 24.06 -24.85 -0.96
N ASP A 892 24.75 -25.98 -1.10
CA ASP A 892 25.98 -26.05 -1.88
C ASP A 892 25.70 -25.78 -3.37
N GLN A 893 24.55 -26.21 -3.90
CA GLN A 893 24.16 -25.84 -5.27
C GLN A 893 23.86 -24.35 -5.43
N LEU A 894 23.26 -23.70 -4.42
CA LEU A 894 23.05 -22.24 -4.42
C LEU A 894 24.36 -21.44 -4.36
N LEU A 895 25.38 -22.04 -3.78
CA LEU A 895 26.69 -21.45 -3.59
C LEU A 895 27.63 -21.74 -4.77
N ASP A 896 27.25 -22.63 -5.69
CA ASP A 896 28.01 -22.89 -6.91
C ASP A 896 27.93 -21.69 -7.86
N THR A 897 28.86 -21.64 -8.80
CA THR A 897 28.89 -20.72 -9.95
C THR A 897 28.02 -21.19 -11.11
N ALA A 898 27.69 -22.48 -11.18
CA ALA A 898 26.82 -23.06 -12.20
C ALA A 898 25.36 -23.17 -11.72
N GLY A 899 24.42 -23.15 -12.66
CA GLY A 899 23.01 -23.37 -12.36
C GLY A 899 22.35 -22.20 -11.61
N VAL A 900 21.56 -22.52 -10.58
CA VAL A 900 20.85 -21.51 -9.76
C VAL A 900 21.73 -21.12 -8.58
N THR A 901 22.17 -19.87 -8.56
CA THR A 901 23.04 -19.34 -7.50
C THR A 901 22.26 -18.47 -6.50
N LEU A 902 22.90 -18.04 -5.41
CA LEU A 902 22.36 -17.06 -4.46
C LEU A 902 21.84 -15.77 -5.12
N ALA A 903 22.35 -15.38 -6.29
CA ALA A 903 21.88 -14.22 -7.03
C ALA A 903 20.49 -14.44 -7.70
N SER A 904 20.10 -15.70 -7.88
CA SER A 904 18.89 -16.13 -8.59
C SER A 904 18.03 -17.11 -7.79
N TRP A 905 18.32 -17.24 -6.49
CA TRP A 905 17.72 -18.24 -5.61
C TRP A 905 16.21 -18.11 -5.44
N HIS A 906 15.60 -16.96 -5.77
CA HIS A 906 14.14 -16.80 -5.83
C HIS A 906 13.45 -17.81 -6.76
N GLN A 907 14.20 -18.42 -7.69
CA GLN A 907 13.71 -19.48 -8.56
C GLN A 907 13.54 -20.84 -7.87
N VAL A 908 14.25 -21.06 -6.75
CA VAL A 908 14.33 -22.35 -6.07
C VAL A 908 13.93 -22.29 -4.59
N ILE A 909 13.33 -21.18 -4.15
CA ILE A 909 12.69 -21.08 -2.85
C ILE A 909 11.24 -21.59 -2.99
N ASP A 910 10.88 -22.61 -2.22
CA ASP A 910 9.50 -23.08 -2.05
C ASP A 910 8.79 -22.34 -0.90
N GLY A 911 9.55 -21.87 0.10
CA GLY A 911 9.04 -21.01 1.14
C GLY A 911 10.12 -20.51 2.09
N TYR A 912 9.75 -19.59 2.96
CA TYR A 912 10.64 -19.10 4.00
C TYR A 912 9.85 -18.64 5.22
N SER A 913 10.49 -18.64 6.38
CA SER A 913 10.00 -17.91 7.54
C SER A 913 11.07 -16.99 8.10
N ARG A 914 10.63 -15.82 8.55
CA ARG A 914 11.48 -14.72 8.97
C ARG A 914 11.01 -14.16 10.30
N LEU A 915 11.99 -13.79 11.11
CA LEU A 915 11.84 -13.03 12.35
C LEU A 915 12.83 -11.85 12.33
N ASP A 916 12.32 -10.64 12.57
CA ASP A 916 13.11 -9.44 12.81
C ASP A 916 13.15 -9.13 14.32
N ARG A 917 14.34 -8.91 14.89
CA ARG A 917 14.56 -8.58 16.31
C ARG A 917 15.54 -7.43 16.54
#